data_AF-A0A0Q7EFM9-F1
#
_entry.id   AF-A0A0Q7EFM9-F1
#
_cell.length_a   1.000
_cell.length_b   1.000
_cell.length_c   1.000
_cell.angle_alpha   90.00
_cell.angle_beta   90.00
_cell.angle_gamma   90.00
#
_symmetry.space_group_name_H-M   'P 1'
#
loop_
_entity.id
_entity.type
_entity.pdbx_description
1 polymer ?
#
loop_
_entity_poly.entity_id
_entity_poly.type
_entity_poly.pdbx_seq_one_letter_code
_entity_poly.pdbx_strand_id
1 'polypeptide(L)'
;MTASNRAAASADPRLEHYRRIRAAMPALAEGLSAEDLAAQSMADCSPGKWHLAHTSWFFEAMILGETPGYQPVDPRYQVLFNSYYESLGERVERPERGLMTRPALDEVLAYRAEIDRRMEAWLADGPPAGRQAYLFTLGLHHDQQHQELFLMDLLNLMSRSPLEPAAYAVEPRAAAADAPVGGSARFEGGLVRIGHDGEGFAFDNEGPAHRVWLDAYRLDHDLVTNGEWIAFIEDGAYARPELWLSDGWAAVQANAWTAPLYWRQDGGGWTVMGLTGRCPVDWQAPVRHVSFYEAEAYARWAGRRLPTEAEWEHAVRSLPEAFSNPFGEVWQWTASGYAPYRGFRPTEGTASEYNGKFMANQMVLRGSSFATPEGHARLTYRNFFYPHQRWAFMGVRLASDVTTPAARASQEGETARFRRDLLAGLSQEPKTASPKWFYDAEGSRLFEEITRLPEYYPTRQEAALLRRVAPDWAKRFGPGAVLVEFGSGASEKTRIVLDAAPDLAAYVPIDISADALDAAAQRIDESYHGLKVAPLVGDFLHLAALPAGIGEGRRMGFFPGSTIGNLEPTEAEAFLRAARALLGDDALFILGVDLVKPEGILVAAYDDAQGVTAAFNRNLLVRANRELEAGFDIDAFAHRARWNAAASRMEMHLEALRDTEVTIDGRVIRFRKGETVHTENSRKFTEGSVRELAAAAGWTVAAFEAGSAPSVALALLEA
;
A
#
# COMPACT_ATOMS: atom_id res chain seq x y z
N MET A 1 26.92 -67.52 -15.51
CA MET A 1 25.59 -67.18 -14.96
C MET A 1 25.77 -66.08 -13.93
N THR A 2 25.44 -64.87 -14.37
CA THR A 2 24.97 -63.69 -13.60
C THR A 2 25.59 -63.40 -12.23
N ALA A 3 26.72 -62.68 -12.27
CA ALA A 3 26.89 -61.50 -11.45
C ALA A 3 26.21 -60.32 -12.17
N SER A 4 25.05 -59.88 -11.69
CA SER A 4 24.51 -58.53 -11.91
C SER A 4 23.22 -58.39 -11.10
N ASN A 5 23.36 -57.95 -9.84
CA ASN A 5 22.29 -57.24 -9.15
C ASN A 5 22.86 -56.42 -7.98
N ARG A 6 23.82 -55.54 -8.27
CA ARG A 6 23.99 -54.31 -7.48
C ARG A 6 23.34 -53.21 -8.29
N ALA A 7 22.01 -53.16 -8.21
CA ALA A 7 21.28 -51.96 -8.54
C ALA A 7 21.86 -50.83 -7.68
N ALA A 8 22.24 -49.72 -8.32
CA ALA A 8 22.61 -48.50 -7.64
C ALA A 8 21.47 -48.14 -6.67
N ALA A 9 21.72 -48.27 -5.37
CA ALA A 9 20.81 -47.78 -4.35
C ALA A 9 20.65 -46.28 -4.59
N SER A 10 19.45 -45.82 -4.93
CA SER A 10 19.19 -44.38 -4.91
C SER A 10 19.46 -43.90 -3.48
N ALA A 11 20.32 -42.90 -3.33
CA ALA A 11 20.65 -42.34 -2.03
C ALA A 11 19.37 -41.92 -1.28
N ASP A 12 19.30 -42.16 0.03
CA ASP A 12 18.17 -41.74 0.86
C ASP A 12 18.06 -40.20 0.80
N PRO A 13 17.00 -39.63 0.23
CA PRO A 13 16.87 -38.18 0.07
C PRO A 13 16.95 -37.42 1.40
N ARG A 14 16.57 -38.03 2.53
CA ARG A 14 16.68 -37.41 3.86
C ARG A 14 18.12 -37.28 4.32
N LEU A 15 18.94 -38.29 4.04
CA LEU A 15 20.36 -38.30 4.39
C LEU A 15 21.10 -37.23 3.58
N GLU A 16 20.81 -37.11 2.28
CA GLU A 16 21.36 -36.03 1.45
C GLU A 16 20.92 -34.65 1.95
N HIS A 17 19.64 -34.52 2.30
CA HIS A 17 19.09 -33.29 2.83
C HIS A 17 19.73 -32.90 4.19
N TYR A 18 19.91 -33.86 5.11
CA TYR A 18 20.65 -33.68 6.36
C TYR A 18 22.08 -33.20 6.11
N ARG A 19 22.84 -33.95 5.30
CA ARG A 19 24.25 -33.63 4.98
C ARG A 19 24.40 -32.23 4.40
N ARG A 20 23.53 -31.86 3.46
CA ARG A 20 23.54 -30.54 2.83
C ARG A 20 23.32 -29.41 3.83
N ILE A 21 22.33 -29.55 4.72
CA ILE A 21 22.07 -28.53 5.76
C ILE A 21 23.26 -28.46 6.74
N ARG A 22 23.75 -29.60 7.20
CA ARG A 22 24.81 -29.67 8.22
C ARG A 22 26.16 -29.17 7.74
N ALA A 23 26.46 -29.30 6.44
CA ALA A 23 27.68 -28.82 5.80
C ALA A 23 27.75 -27.28 5.65
N ALA A 24 26.61 -26.59 5.68
CA ALA A 24 26.56 -25.15 5.38
C ALA A 24 27.27 -24.29 6.43
N MET A 25 27.06 -24.54 7.74
CA MET A 25 27.66 -23.73 8.80
C MET A 25 29.19 -23.88 8.90
N PRO A 26 29.79 -25.09 8.81
CA PRO A 26 31.24 -25.24 8.69
C PRO A 26 31.82 -24.52 7.47
N ALA A 27 31.13 -24.52 6.33
CA ALA A 27 31.56 -23.76 5.15
C ALA A 27 31.53 -22.24 5.39
N LEU A 28 30.52 -21.72 6.12
CA LEU A 28 30.50 -20.32 6.53
C LEU A 28 31.62 -19.97 7.52
N ALA A 29 32.08 -20.94 8.31
CA ALA A 29 33.17 -20.75 9.27
C ALA A 29 34.56 -20.89 8.63
N GLU A 30 34.66 -21.34 7.38
CA GLU A 30 35.93 -21.53 6.67
C GLU A 30 36.66 -20.19 6.52
N GLY A 31 37.95 -20.19 6.89
CA GLY A 31 38.80 -18.99 6.83
C GLY A 31 38.75 -18.08 8.05
N LEU A 32 37.80 -18.29 8.98
CA LEU A 32 37.74 -17.57 10.25
C LEU A 32 38.70 -18.18 11.28
N SER A 33 39.30 -17.35 12.12
CA SER A 33 40.22 -17.80 13.17
C SER A 33 39.48 -18.42 14.37
N ALA A 34 40.22 -19.11 15.23
CA ALA A 34 39.65 -19.64 16.47
C ALA A 34 39.18 -18.51 17.41
N GLU A 35 39.85 -17.36 17.35
CA GLU A 35 39.54 -16.13 18.08
C GLU A 35 38.21 -15.54 17.61
N ASP A 36 37.99 -15.45 16.30
CA ASP A 36 36.73 -14.96 15.71
C ASP A 36 35.54 -15.83 16.13
N LEU A 37 35.76 -17.15 16.19
CA LEU A 37 34.72 -18.12 16.52
C LEU A 37 34.50 -18.29 18.05
N ALA A 38 35.36 -17.72 18.89
CA ALA A 38 35.28 -17.84 20.35
C ALA A 38 34.67 -16.60 21.04
N ALA A 39 34.79 -15.42 20.45
CA ALA A 39 34.36 -14.17 21.07
C ALA A 39 32.84 -13.96 21.03
N GLN A 40 32.33 -13.17 21.98
CA GLN A 40 30.94 -12.71 22.05
C GLN A 40 30.93 -11.18 22.14
N SER A 41 30.28 -10.52 21.18
CA SER A 41 30.30 -9.06 21.04
C SER A 41 29.23 -8.34 21.86
N MET A 42 28.12 -8.99 22.13
CA MET A 42 27.03 -8.53 23.01
C MET A 42 26.23 -9.71 23.55
N ALA A 43 25.44 -9.49 24.61
CA ALA A 43 24.66 -10.54 25.28
C ALA A 43 23.67 -11.26 24.34
N ASP A 44 23.21 -10.60 23.28
CA ASP A 44 22.34 -11.25 22.29
C ASP A 44 23.09 -12.12 21.29
N CYS A 45 24.35 -11.80 20.98
CA CYS A 45 25.15 -12.61 20.08
C CYS A 45 25.67 -13.86 20.80
N SER A 46 25.96 -14.92 20.07
CA SER A 46 26.68 -16.11 20.56
C SER A 46 27.96 -16.33 19.77
N PRO A 47 29.02 -16.91 20.38
CA PRO A 47 30.23 -17.25 19.63
C PRO A 47 29.96 -18.20 18.46
N GLY A 48 30.70 -18.06 17.36
CA GLY A 48 30.56 -18.93 16.19
C GLY A 48 30.73 -20.42 16.52
N LYS A 49 31.66 -20.76 17.42
CA LYS A 49 31.84 -22.14 17.91
C LYS A 49 30.68 -22.63 18.76
N TRP A 50 29.97 -21.73 19.44
CA TRP A 50 28.75 -22.08 20.18
C TRP A 50 27.63 -22.46 19.20
N HIS A 51 27.44 -21.73 18.08
CA HIS A 51 26.48 -22.11 17.03
C HIS A 51 26.76 -23.49 16.43
N LEU A 52 28.02 -23.76 16.10
CA LEU A 52 28.47 -25.04 15.54
C LEU A 52 28.19 -26.22 16.49
N ALA A 53 28.40 -26.01 17.79
CA ALA A 53 28.13 -27.01 18.81
C ALA A 53 26.64 -27.14 19.14
N HIS A 54 25.93 -26.03 19.32
CA HIS A 54 24.54 -25.98 19.74
C HIS A 54 23.60 -26.67 18.75
N THR A 55 23.81 -26.47 17.45
CA THR A 55 23.02 -27.18 16.44
C THR A 55 23.27 -28.69 16.46
N SER A 56 24.46 -29.14 16.86
CA SER A 56 24.77 -30.57 17.09
C SER A 56 24.12 -31.08 18.38
N TRP A 57 24.17 -30.28 19.44
CA TRP A 57 23.49 -30.54 20.70
C TRP A 57 21.98 -30.73 20.50
N PHE A 58 21.34 -29.97 19.60
CA PHE A 58 19.92 -30.17 19.30
C PHE A 58 19.64 -31.60 18.83
N PHE A 59 20.39 -32.12 17.85
CA PHE A 59 20.23 -33.50 17.37
C PHE A 59 20.56 -34.54 18.45
N GLU A 60 21.61 -34.28 19.24
CA GLU A 60 21.98 -35.17 20.35
C GLU A 60 20.89 -35.24 21.42
N ALA A 61 20.45 -34.09 21.93
CA ALA A 61 19.51 -34.01 23.05
C ALA A 61 18.09 -34.39 22.64
N MET A 62 17.63 -33.95 21.48
CA MET A 62 16.22 -34.10 21.06
C MET A 62 15.94 -35.43 20.35
N ILE A 63 16.94 -36.05 19.72
CA ILE A 63 16.73 -37.23 18.87
C ILE A 63 17.55 -38.41 19.39
N LEU A 64 18.88 -38.29 19.39
CA LEU A 64 19.75 -39.40 19.74
C LEU A 64 19.58 -39.82 21.21
N GLY A 65 19.42 -38.85 22.11
CA GLY A 65 19.22 -39.05 23.54
C GLY A 65 17.93 -39.78 23.91
N GLU A 66 16.94 -39.82 23.01
CA GLU A 66 15.73 -40.64 23.19
C GLU A 66 15.95 -42.12 22.84
N THR A 67 17.12 -42.47 22.26
CA THR A 67 17.45 -43.86 21.92
C THR A 67 17.82 -44.64 23.19
N PRO A 68 17.18 -45.81 23.46
CA PRO A 68 17.49 -46.61 24.64
C PRO A 68 18.97 -46.95 24.75
N GLY A 69 19.57 -46.65 25.90
CA GLY A 69 20.99 -46.93 26.16
C GLY A 69 21.97 -45.93 25.54
N TYR A 70 21.50 -44.83 24.94
CA TYR A 70 22.36 -43.78 24.40
C TYR A 70 23.32 -43.21 25.46
N GLN A 71 24.57 -43.00 25.07
CA GLN A 71 25.59 -42.33 25.87
C GLN A 71 25.99 -41.02 25.19
N PRO A 72 25.82 -39.86 25.85
CA PRO A 72 26.26 -38.57 25.31
C PRO A 72 27.74 -38.60 24.92
N VAL A 73 28.12 -37.87 23.87
CA VAL A 73 29.53 -37.72 23.47
C VAL A 73 30.36 -37.17 24.63
N ASP A 74 29.83 -36.14 25.28
CA ASP A 74 30.32 -35.64 26.56
C ASP A 74 29.12 -35.11 27.38
N PRO A 75 28.83 -35.67 28.57
CA PRO A 75 27.70 -35.21 29.40
C PRO A 75 27.74 -33.71 29.73
N ARG A 76 28.93 -33.10 29.78
CA ARG A 76 29.08 -31.66 30.06
C ARG A 76 28.52 -30.79 28.92
N TYR A 77 28.55 -31.29 27.68
CA TYR A 77 28.07 -30.54 26.52
C TYR A 77 26.55 -30.33 26.55
N GLN A 78 25.82 -31.18 27.27
CA GLN A 78 24.39 -31.03 27.49
C GLN A 78 24.04 -29.76 28.26
N VAL A 79 24.93 -29.31 29.16
CA VAL A 79 24.78 -28.05 29.90
C VAL A 79 25.34 -26.87 29.11
N LEU A 80 26.52 -27.04 28.50
CA LEU A 80 27.22 -25.96 27.80
C LEU A 80 26.48 -25.44 26.57
N PHE A 81 25.78 -26.33 25.86
CA PHE A 81 25.13 -26.02 24.60
C PHE A 81 23.62 -26.07 24.67
N ASN A 82 23.01 -26.21 25.85
CA ASN A 82 21.60 -25.91 26.03
C ASN A 82 21.37 -24.39 25.85
N SER A 83 20.43 -24.03 24.97
CA SER A 83 20.12 -22.63 24.69
C SER A 83 19.25 -22.01 25.79
N TYR A 84 18.09 -22.61 26.00
CA TYR A 84 17.03 -22.10 26.87
C TYR A 84 16.05 -23.18 27.33
N TYR A 85 16.26 -24.47 27.04
CA TYR A 85 15.29 -25.51 27.39
C TYR A 85 15.41 -25.86 28.86
N GLU A 86 14.54 -25.26 29.68
CA GLU A 86 14.55 -25.45 31.13
C GLU A 86 14.20 -26.91 31.48
N SER A 87 13.32 -27.54 30.69
CA SER A 87 12.99 -28.96 30.84
C SER A 87 14.15 -29.91 30.58
N LEU A 88 15.21 -29.45 29.89
CA LEU A 88 16.39 -30.24 29.55
C LEU A 88 17.56 -30.02 30.52
N GLY A 89 17.38 -29.19 31.55
CA GLY A 89 18.32 -29.00 32.66
C GLY A 89 19.09 -27.69 32.63
N GLU A 90 20.15 -27.64 33.43
CA GLU A 90 21.00 -26.44 33.60
C GLU A 90 21.61 -25.98 32.28
N ARG A 91 21.95 -24.68 32.23
CA ARG A 91 22.59 -24.06 31.07
C ARG A 91 23.61 -23.01 31.49
N VAL A 92 24.58 -22.75 30.60
CA VAL A 92 25.40 -21.55 30.71
C VAL A 92 24.55 -20.32 30.38
N GLU A 93 24.68 -19.27 31.19
CA GLU A 93 23.94 -18.04 30.94
C GLU A 93 24.35 -17.42 29.61
N ARG A 94 23.35 -16.94 28.84
CA ARG A 94 23.58 -16.42 27.49
C ARG A 94 24.68 -15.35 27.43
N PRO A 95 24.77 -14.37 28.36
CA PRO A 95 25.84 -13.37 28.35
C PRO A 95 27.25 -13.90 28.65
N GLU A 96 27.37 -15.12 29.16
CA GLU A 96 28.65 -15.73 29.57
C GLU A 96 29.21 -16.71 28.54
N ARG A 97 28.50 -16.95 27.42
CA ARG A 97 28.92 -17.89 26.38
C ARG A 97 30.31 -17.57 25.81
N GLY A 98 30.66 -16.28 25.69
CA GLY A 98 31.98 -15.83 25.24
C GLY A 98 33.12 -16.09 26.22
N LEU A 99 32.83 -16.43 27.48
CA LEU A 99 33.83 -16.80 28.49
C LEU A 99 34.19 -18.29 28.41
N MET A 100 33.43 -19.09 27.64
CA MET A 100 33.71 -20.50 27.43
C MET A 100 34.91 -20.70 26.50
N THR A 101 36.12 -20.61 27.05
CA THR A 101 37.36 -20.91 26.31
C THR A 101 37.46 -22.40 25.94
N ARG A 102 36.74 -23.27 26.65
CA ARG A 102 36.56 -24.69 26.33
C ARG A 102 35.08 -25.06 26.16
N PRO A 103 34.76 -26.05 25.31
CA PRO A 103 35.68 -26.75 24.40
C PRO A 103 36.28 -25.84 23.33
N ALA A 104 37.48 -26.22 22.89
CA ALA A 104 38.21 -25.57 21.80
C ALA A 104 37.51 -25.83 20.46
N LEU A 105 37.86 -25.06 19.43
CA LEU A 105 37.18 -25.14 18.13
C LEU A 105 37.30 -26.54 17.48
N ASP A 106 38.47 -27.16 17.56
CA ASP A 106 38.72 -28.52 17.07
C ASP A 106 37.89 -29.58 17.83
N GLU A 107 37.76 -29.44 19.15
CA GLU A 107 36.88 -30.28 19.98
C GLU A 107 35.40 -30.11 19.59
N VAL A 108 34.96 -28.89 19.26
CA VAL A 108 33.60 -28.61 18.76
C VAL A 108 33.37 -29.24 17.37
N LEU A 109 34.34 -29.13 16.47
CA LEU A 109 34.24 -29.73 15.13
C LEU A 109 34.25 -31.27 15.22
N ALA A 110 35.04 -31.84 16.12
CA ALA A 110 35.03 -33.28 16.39
C ALA A 110 33.67 -33.74 16.96
N TYR A 111 33.09 -32.97 17.90
CA TYR A 111 31.75 -33.23 18.40
C TYR A 111 30.71 -33.21 17.28
N ARG A 112 30.75 -32.19 16.42
CA ARG A 112 29.85 -32.06 15.27
C ARG A 112 29.95 -33.28 14.34
N ALA A 113 31.16 -33.70 13.99
CA ALA A 113 31.40 -34.86 13.13
C ALA A 113 30.89 -36.17 13.76
N GLU A 114 31.03 -36.34 15.08
CA GLU A 114 30.52 -37.52 15.79
C GLU A 114 28.99 -37.54 15.85
N ILE A 115 28.34 -36.38 16.06
CA ILE A 115 26.87 -36.28 15.99
C ILE A 115 26.37 -36.57 14.58
N ASP A 116 27.03 -36.04 13.56
CA ASP A 116 26.67 -36.34 12.18
C ASP A 116 26.78 -37.84 11.90
N ARG A 117 27.90 -38.50 12.28
CA ARG A 117 28.06 -39.95 12.14
C ARG A 117 26.93 -40.75 12.82
N ARG A 118 26.50 -40.33 14.01
CA ARG A 118 25.41 -40.98 14.77
C ARG A 118 24.04 -40.73 14.13
N MET A 119 23.77 -39.52 13.65
CA MET A 119 22.53 -39.19 12.93
C MET A 119 22.43 -39.94 11.60
N GLU A 120 23.53 -40.09 10.87
CA GLU A 120 23.56 -40.89 9.64
C GLU A 120 23.24 -42.37 9.91
N ALA A 121 23.78 -42.94 10.99
CA ALA A 121 23.43 -44.28 11.42
C ALA A 121 21.95 -44.39 11.83
N TRP A 122 21.45 -43.41 12.59
CA TRP A 122 20.05 -43.35 13.01
C TRP A 122 19.08 -43.26 11.82
N LEU A 123 19.42 -42.49 10.78
CA LEU A 123 18.64 -42.42 9.53
C LEU A 123 18.70 -43.73 8.73
N ALA A 124 19.82 -44.46 8.81
CA ALA A 124 19.97 -45.75 8.13
C ALA A 124 19.14 -46.87 8.78
N ASP A 125 18.84 -46.77 10.08
CA ASP A 125 18.03 -47.75 10.82
C ASP A 125 16.54 -47.72 10.44
N GLY A 126 16.06 -46.64 9.80
CA GLY A 126 14.73 -46.58 9.22
C GLY A 126 14.15 -45.16 9.11
N PRO A 127 13.03 -44.99 8.39
CA PRO A 127 12.32 -43.72 8.34
C PRO A 127 11.86 -43.30 9.75
N PRO A 128 12.16 -42.08 10.21
CA PRO A 128 11.56 -41.61 11.45
C PRO A 128 10.05 -41.45 11.26
N ALA A 129 9.28 -41.68 12.32
CA ALA A 129 7.83 -41.60 12.32
C ALA A 129 7.32 -40.75 13.49
N GLY A 130 6.11 -40.19 13.34
CA GLY A 130 5.45 -39.38 14.36
C GLY A 130 6.35 -38.26 14.88
N ARG A 131 6.54 -38.20 16.20
CA ARG A 131 7.34 -37.16 16.87
C ARG A 131 8.79 -37.12 16.41
N GLN A 132 9.42 -38.26 16.13
CA GLN A 132 10.82 -38.28 15.66
C GLN A 132 10.98 -37.69 14.27
N ALA A 133 10.01 -37.90 13.37
CA ALA A 133 10.01 -37.30 12.05
C ALA A 133 9.93 -35.77 12.15
N TYR A 134 9.02 -35.29 13.01
CA TYR A 134 8.88 -33.86 13.28
C TYR A 134 10.15 -33.27 13.89
N LEU A 135 10.74 -33.89 14.92
CA LEU A 135 11.96 -33.39 15.57
C LEU A 135 13.17 -33.38 14.62
N PHE A 136 13.26 -34.37 13.72
CA PHE A 136 14.27 -34.37 12.66
C PHE A 136 14.13 -33.16 11.75
N THR A 137 12.94 -32.92 11.20
CA THR A 137 12.69 -31.76 10.33
C THR A 137 12.87 -30.44 11.11
N LEU A 138 12.39 -30.36 12.35
CA LEU A 138 12.61 -29.20 13.22
C LEU A 138 14.09 -28.92 13.45
N GLY A 139 14.91 -29.96 13.68
CA GLY A 139 16.35 -29.83 13.88
C GLY A 139 17.08 -29.27 12.66
N LEU A 140 16.63 -29.63 11.45
CA LEU A 140 17.16 -29.06 10.22
C LEU A 140 16.83 -27.58 10.06
N HIS A 141 15.57 -27.19 10.32
CA HIS A 141 15.17 -25.78 10.29
C HIS A 141 15.82 -24.98 11.42
N HIS A 142 16.04 -25.59 12.59
CA HIS A 142 16.80 -24.99 13.70
C HIS A 142 18.26 -24.72 13.30
N ASP A 143 18.94 -25.67 12.62
CA ASP A 143 20.30 -25.44 12.11
C ASP A 143 20.31 -24.26 11.13
N GLN A 144 19.33 -24.18 10.22
CA GLN A 144 19.18 -23.06 9.29
C GLN A 144 18.98 -21.69 9.97
N GLN A 145 18.20 -21.61 11.05
CA GLN A 145 18.09 -20.39 11.86
C GLN A 145 19.46 -19.98 12.43
N HIS A 146 20.22 -20.94 12.95
CA HIS A 146 21.55 -20.67 13.48
C HIS A 146 22.59 -20.35 12.41
N GLN A 147 22.40 -20.77 11.16
CA GLN A 147 23.25 -20.31 10.05
C GLN A 147 23.06 -18.82 9.78
N GLU A 148 21.83 -18.32 9.90
CA GLU A 148 21.54 -16.91 9.76
C GLU A 148 22.10 -16.10 10.95
N LEU A 149 21.83 -16.56 12.18
CA LEU A 149 22.37 -15.93 13.40
C LEU A 149 23.90 -15.90 13.41
N PHE A 150 24.56 -16.95 12.91
CA PHE A 150 26.02 -17.00 12.79
C PHE A 150 26.57 -15.80 12.01
N LEU A 151 25.93 -15.45 10.88
CA LEU A 151 26.34 -14.31 10.06
C LEU A 151 26.04 -12.97 10.74
N MET A 152 24.89 -12.84 11.41
CA MET A 152 24.52 -11.64 12.17
C MET A 152 25.51 -11.37 13.32
N ASP A 153 25.84 -12.42 14.08
CA ASP A 153 26.69 -12.34 15.26
C ASP A 153 28.14 -12.09 14.86
N LEU A 154 28.60 -12.72 13.77
CA LEU A 154 29.92 -12.47 13.20
C LEU A 154 30.07 -11.02 12.72
N LEU A 155 29.08 -10.49 11.98
CA LEU A 155 29.11 -9.09 11.55
C LEU A 155 29.21 -8.14 12.76
N ASN A 156 28.41 -8.40 13.80
CA ASN A 156 28.47 -7.59 15.01
C ASN A 156 29.87 -7.63 15.61
N LEU A 157 30.47 -8.82 15.77
CA LEU A 157 31.84 -8.98 16.26
C LEU A 157 32.86 -8.19 15.42
N MET A 158 32.83 -8.33 14.09
CA MET A 158 33.76 -7.63 13.20
C MET A 158 33.63 -6.12 13.31
N SER A 159 32.41 -5.60 13.47
CA SER A 159 32.15 -4.17 13.69
C SER A 159 32.67 -3.63 15.04
N ARG A 160 32.92 -4.53 16.02
CA ARG A 160 33.48 -4.15 17.32
C ARG A 160 34.99 -4.09 17.33
N SER A 161 35.65 -4.77 16.39
CA SER A 161 37.10 -4.71 16.25
C SER A 161 37.54 -3.31 15.77
N PRO A 162 38.54 -2.69 16.41
CA PRO A 162 39.08 -1.41 15.94
C PRO A 162 39.77 -1.52 14.57
N LEU A 163 40.05 -2.75 14.11
CA LEU A 163 40.63 -3.01 12.79
C LEU A 163 39.57 -3.13 11.68
N GLU A 164 38.27 -3.17 12.04
CA GLU A 164 37.14 -3.31 11.11
C GLU A 164 37.38 -4.41 10.03
N PRO A 165 37.79 -5.64 10.42
CA PRO A 165 38.16 -6.67 9.45
C PRO A 165 36.94 -7.14 8.64
N ALA A 166 37.14 -7.40 7.35
CA ALA A 166 36.17 -8.13 6.55
C ALA A 166 36.16 -9.60 6.97
N ALA A 167 34.97 -10.16 7.24
CA ALA A 167 34.82 -11.60 7.47
C ALA A 167 34.92 -12.40 6.17
N TYR A 168 34.47 -11.82 5.06
CA TYR A 168 34.43 -12.48 3.76
C TYR A 168 34.92 -11.56 2.64
N ALA A 169 35.47 -12.14 1.57
CA ALA A 169 35.80 -11.38 0.36
C ALA A 169 34.56 -10.99 -0.47
N VAL A 170 33.51 -11.82 -0.42
CA VAL A 170 32.23 -11.63 -1.08
C VAL A 170 31.12 -11.93 -0.07
N GLU A 171 30.03 -11.17 -0.09
CA GLU A 171 28.91 -11.37 0.84
C GLU A 171 28.31 -12.78 0.64
N PRO A 172 28.27 -13.62 1.70
CA PRO A 172 27.71 -14.96 1.59
C PRO A 172 26.25 -14.90 1.17
N ARG A 173 25.86 -15.77 0.21
CA ARG A 173 24.48 -15.91 -0.29
C ARG A 173 23.92 -14.64 -0.92
N ALA A 174 24.76 -13.66 -1.27
CA ALA A 174 24.34 -12.49 -2.01
C ALA A 174 23.70 -12.91 -3.34
N ALA A 175 22.47 -12.47 -3.56
CA ALA A 175 21.76 -12.55 -4.82
C ALA A 175 21.64 -11.14 -5.43
N ALA A 176 21.32 -11.07 -6.71
CA ALA A 176 20.95 -9.79 -7.30
C ALA A 176 19.57 -9.41 -6.78
N ALA A 177 19.45 -8.21 -6.18
CA ALA A 177 18.15 -7.66 -5.81
C ALA A 177 17.28 -7.43 -7.05
N ASP A 178 15.98 -7.60 -6.90
CA ASP A 178 15.00 -7.25 -7.93
C ASP A 178 15.10 -5.75 -8.27
N ALA A 179 14.82 -5.41 -9.53
CA ALA A 179 14.73 -4.03 -9.95
C ALA A 179 13.56 -3.32 -9.21
N PRO A 180 13.73 -2.05 -8.81
CA PRO A 180 12.65 -1.31 -8.15
C PRO A 180 11.45 -1.15 -9.08
N VAL A 181 10.26 -1.40 -8.53
CA VAL A 181 8.99 -1.33 -9.27
C VAL A 181 8.39 0.08 -9.19
N GLY A 182 8.50 0.72 -8.02
CA GLY A 182 7.98 2.04 -7.70
C GLY A 182 6.48 2.06 -7.42
N GLY A 183 6.07 2.63 -6.28
CA GLY A 183 4.66 2.83 -5.92
C GLY A 183 4.13 1.85 -4.86
N SER A 184 2.82 1.59 -4.88
CA SER A 184 2.16 0.68 -3.92
C SER A 184 0.98 -0.09 -4.54
N ALA A 185 0.79 -1.32 -4.10
CA ALA A 185 -0.37 -2.15 -4.42
C ALA A 185 -1.52 -1.86 -3.44
N ARG A 186 -2.74 -1.66 -3.95
CA ARG A 186 -3.96 -1.53 -3.14
C ARG A 186 -4.61 -2.90 -2.95
N PHE A 187 -5.10 -3.15 -1.74
CA PHE A 187 -5.86 -4.32 -1.36
C PHE A 187 -7.14 -3.85 -0.67
N GLU A 188 -8.30 -4.35 -1.11
CA GLU A 188 -9.59 -4.00 -0.49
C GLU A 188 -9.76 -4.58 0.93
N GLY A 189 -8.93 -5.54 1.32
CA GLY A 189 -9.06 -6.25 2.58
C GLY A 189 -10.27 -7.19 2.58
N GLY A 190 -11.02 -7.19 3.68
CA GLY A 190 -12.11 -8.11 3.97
C GLY A 190 -11.70 -9.25 4.91
N LEU A 191 -12.52 -10.30 4.94
CA LEU A 191 -12.25 -11.48 5.76
C LEU A 191 -11.25 -12.41 5.08
N VAL A 192 -10.00 -12.36 5.51
CA VAL A 192 -8.89 -13.13 4.92
C VAL A 192 -8.46 -14.26 5.85
N ARG A 193 -7.73 -15.24 5.32
CA ARG A 193 -7.13 -16.34 6.09
C ARG A 193 -5.62 -16.19 6.11
N ILE A 194 -5.03 -16.24 7.30
CA ILE A 194 -3.58 -16.21 7.52
C ILE A 194 -3.12 -17.43 8.32
N GLY A 195 -1.82 -17.71 8.26
CA GLY A 195 -1.17 -18.82 8.94
C GLY A 195 -1.13 -20.11 8.13
N HIS A 196 -0.34 -21.06 8.61
CA HIS A 196 -0.09 -22.34 7.93
C HIS A 196 -1.27 -23.29 8.05
N ASP A 197 -1.78 -23.77 6.91
CA ASP A 197 -2.80 -24.82 6.78
C ASP A 197 -2.46 -25.92 5.76
N GLY A 198 -1.26 -25.86 5.17
CA GLY A 198 -0.82 -26.77 4.12
C GLY A 198 -0.13 -28.04 4.64
N GLU A 199 0.20 -28.92 3.71
CA GLU A 199 1.12 -30.03 3.94
C GLU A 199 2.57 -29.52 3.97
N GLY A 200 3.42 -30.15 4.78
CA GLY A 200 4.82 -29.76 4.95
C GLY A 200 5.12 -29.10 6.30
N PHE A 201 6.38 -28.71 6.50
CA PHE A 201 6.86 -28.16 7.76
C PHE A 201 6.49 -26.69 7.91
N ALA A 202 6.02 -26.34 9.10
CA ALA A 202 5.96 -24.99 9.62
C ALA A 202 6.31 -25.03 11.11
N PHE A 203 6.84 -23.93 11.64
CA PHE A 203 6.94 -23.79 13.08
C PHE A 203 5.54 -23.72 13.69
N ASP A 204 5.39 -24.18 14.93
CA ASP A 204 4.10 -24.19 15.65
C ASP A 204 3.49 -22.78 15.76
N ASN A 205 4.33 -21.74 15.85
CA ASN A 205 3.90 -20.35 15.89
C ASN A 205 3.24 -19.84 14.59
N GLU A 206 3.38 -20.54 13.47
CA GLU A 206 2.80 -20.19 12.17
C GLU A 206 1.32 -20.63 12.08
N GLY A 207 0.84 -21.41 13.05
CA GLY A 207 -0.50 -21.99 13.05
C GLY A 207 -1.26 -21.86 14.37
N PRO A 208 -2.53 -22.32 14.40
CA PRO A 208 -3.29 -22.79 13.24
C PRO A 208 -3.71 -21.64 12.33
N ALA A 209 -3.91 -21.92 11.04
CA ALA A 209 -4.49 -20.93 10.14
C ALA A 209 -5.89 -20.50 10.62
N HIS A 210 -6.15 -19.21 10.57
CA HIS A 210 -7.36 -18.61 11.10
C HIS A 210 -7.78 -17.40 10.28
N ARG A 211 -9.02 -16.95 10.49
CA ARG A 211 -9.56 -15.79 9.79
C ARG A 211 -9.27 -14.51 10.56
N VAL A 212 -8.88 -13.47 9.84
CA VAL A 212 -8.67 -12.12 10.33
C VAL A 212 -9.41 -11.16 9.40
N TRP A 213 -9.94 -10.08 9.97
CA TRP A 213 -10.51 -8.99 9.17
C TRP A 213 -9.41 -7.98 8.88
N LEU A 214 -9.28 -7.59 7.62
CA LEU A 214 -8.43 -6.48 7.19
C LEU A 214 -9.32 -5.39 6.61
N ASP A 215 -9.10 -4.15 7.00
CA ASP A 215 -9.64 -3.01 6.24
C ASP A 215 -8.81 -2.82 4.96
N ALA A 216 -9.28 -1.99 4.04
CA ALA A 216 -8.55 -1.71 2.82
C ALA A 216 -7.21 -1.01 3.12
N TYR A 217 -6.15 -1.43 2.45
CA TYR A 217 -4.79 -0.94 2.70
C TYR A 217 -3.95 -0.94 1.43
N ARG A 218 -2.83 -0.22 1.47
CA ARG A 218 -1.78 -0.22 0.46
C ARG A 218 -0.52 -0.77 1.06
N LEU A 219 0.22 -1.57 0.29
CA LEU A 219 1.56 -2.03 0.62
C LEU A 219 2.51 -1.56 -0.47
N ASP A 220 3.61 -0.93 -0.10
CA ASP A 220 4.58 -0.40 -1.05
C ASP A 220 5.26 -1.55 -1.81
N HIS A 221 5.50 -1.34 -3.10
CA HIS A 221 6.08 -2.33 -4.00
C HIS A 221 7.55 -2.62 -3.66
N ASP A 222 8.26 -1.66 -3.09
CA ASP A 222 9.69 -1.76 -2.78
C ASP A 222 9.96 -1.65 -1.27
N LEU A 223 11.17 -2.06 -0.89
CA LEU A 223 11.73 -1.82 0.44
C LEU A 223 12.25 -0.39 0.53
N VAL A 224 12.24 0.17 1.75
CA VAL A 224 12.87 1.47 2.02
C VAL A 224 14.37 1.38 1.77
N THR A 225 14.91 2.33 1.02
CA THR A 225 16.31 2.41 0.60
C THR A 225 17.17 3.20 1.58
N ASN A 226 18.48 3.00 1.50
CA ASN A 226 19.46 3.79 2.24
C ASN A 226 19.39 5.29 1.90
N GLY A 227 19.13 5.66 0.65
CA GLY A 227 19.01 7.04 0.22
C GLY A 227 17.82 7.75 0.86
N GLU A 228 16.67 7.08 0.95
CA GLU A 228 15.50 7.62 1.66
C GLU A 228 15.75 7.71 3.17
N TRP A 229 16.49 6.75 3.74
CA TRP A 229 16.89 6.79 5.15
C TRP A 229 17.87 7.93 5.46
N ILE A 230 18.77 8.25 4.53
CA ILE A 230 19.65 9.42 4.64
C ILE A 230 18.82 10.70 4.69
N ALA A 231 17.78 10.83 3.86
CA ALA A 231 16.88 11.99 3.91
C ALA A 231 16.16 12.10 5.28
N PHE A 232 15.75 10.98 5.87
CA PHE A 232 15.21 10.93 7.23
C PHE A 232 16.23 11.42 8.29
N ILE A 233 17.50 11.01 8.18
CA ILE A 233 18.56 11.49 9.07
C ILE A 233 18.82 12.99 8.87
N GLU A 234 18.91 13.45 7.61
CA GLU A 234 19.22 14.84 7.24
C GLU A 234 18.10 15.81 7.64
N ASP A 235 16.84 15.37 7.68
CA ASP A 235 15.70 16.11 8.23
C ASP A 235 15.64 16.09 9.78
N GLY A 236 16.74 15.69 10.42
CA GLY A 236 16.95 15.76 11.87
C GLY A 236 16.10 14.75 12.66
N ALA A 237 15.63 13.66 12.04
CA ALA A 237 14.64 12.80 12.67
C ALA A 237 15.08 12.13 13.98
N TYR A 238 16.36 11.80 14.13
CA TYR A 238 16.92 11.27 15.38
C TYR A 238 17.00 12.32 16.51
N ALA A 239 16.68 13.59 16.23
CA ALA A 239 16.58 14.68 17.20
C ALA A 239 15.14 15.16 17.46
N ARG A 240 14.15 14.53 16.82
CA ARG A 240 12.74 14.98 16.78
C ARG A 240 11.82 14.02 17.55
N PRO A 241 11.59 14.22 18.87
CA PRO A 241 10.86 13.27 19.71
C PRO A 241 9.43 13.00 19.24
N GLU A 242 8.79 13.94 18.53
CA GLU A 242 7.44 13.77 18.00
C GLU A 242 7.33 12.67 16.93
N LEU A 243 8.46 12.25 16.36
CA LEU A 243 8.51 11.15 15.40
C LEU A 243 8.59 9.77 16.05
N TRP A 244 8.79 9.65 17.37
CA TRP A 244 9.13 8.38 18.01
C TRP A 244 8.04 7.92 19.00
N LEU A 245 7.88 6.59 19.12
CA LEU A 245 7.24 6.01 20.30
C LEU A 245 8.05 6.38 21.55
N SER A 246 7.38 6.51 22.70
CA SER A 246 8.02 6.89 23.97
C SER A 246 9.25 6.02 24.30
N ASP A 247 9.10 4.69 24.25
CA ASP A 247 10.21 3.76 24.54
C ASP A 247 11.30 3.82 23.45
N GLY A 248 10.91 4.13 22.21
CA GLY A 248 11.85 4.36 21.12
C GLY A 248 12.69 5.61 21.33
N TRP A 249 12.07 6.72 21.75
CA TRP A 249 12.78 7.94 22.10
C TRP A 249 13.72 7.73 23.28
N ALA A 250 13.25 7.03 24.31
CA ALA A 250 14.10 6.66 25.45
C ALA A 250 15.31 5.82 25.01
N ALA A 251 15.12 4.86 24.09
CA ALA A 251 16.21 4.04 23.55
C ALA A 251 17.20 4.86 22.71
N VAL A 252 16.72 5.78 21.85
CA VAL A 252 17.56 6.71 21.08
C VAL A 252 18.44 7.54 22.00
N GLN A 253 17.86 8.11 23.06
CA GLN A 253 18.58 8.93 24.04
C GLN A 253 19.59 8.10 24.84
N ALA A 254 19.17 6.96 25.38
CA ALA A 254 20.02 6.12 26.22
C ALA A 254 21.25 5.56 25.48
N ASN A 255 21.11 5.34 24.17
CA ASN A 255 22.15 4.73 23.34
C ASN A 255 22.78 5.69 22.32
N ALA A 256 22.40 6.98 22.35
CA ALA A 256 22.85 8.01 21.41
C ALA A 256 22.76 7.59 19.93
N TRP A 257 21.62 7.04 19.52
CA TRP A 257 21.42 6.62 18.12
C TRP A 257 21.29 7.83 17.19
N THR A 258 22.02 7.83 16.08
CA THR A 258 22.00 8.91 15.06
C THR A 258 21.88 8.42 13.62
N ALA A 259 21.93 7.11 13.40
CA ALA A 259 21.88 6.43 12.11
C ALA A 259 21.67 4.92 12.36
N PRO A 260 21.30 4.11 11.34
CA PRO A 260 21.26 2.64 11.42
C PRO A 260 22.53 2.03 12.00
N LEU A 261 22.43 0.84 12.60
CA LEU A 261 23.60 0.20 13.22
C LEU A 261 24.66 -0.06 12.14
N TYR A 262 25.94 0.11 12.52
CA TYR A 262 27.13 0.00 11.67
C TYR A 262 27.44 1.19 10.75
N TRP A 263 26.55 2.17 10.67
CA TRP A 263 26.79 3.39 9.91
C TRP A 263 27.74 4.34 10.64
N ARG A 264 28.57 5.04 9.86
CA ARG A 264 29.43 6.11 10.33
C ARG A 264 29.47 7.22 9.29
N GLN A 265 29.35 8.46 9.74
CA GLN A 265 29.62 9.62 8.91
C GLN A 265 31.10 10.00 9.06
N ASP A 266 31.81 10.15 7.94
CA ASP A 266 33.17 10.68 7.89
C ASP A 266 33.28 11.81 6.86
N GLY A 267 34.48 12.35 6.65
CA GLY A 267 34.71 13.46 5.73
C GLY A 267 34.36 13.17 4.27
N GLY A 268 34.13 11.90 3.90
CA GLY A 268 33.72 11.47 2.57
C GLY A 268 32.23 11.10 2.43
N GLY A 269 31.44 11.16 3.52
CA GLY A 269 30.01 10.84 3.51
C GLY A 269 29.64 9.70 4.47
N TRP A 270 28.56 8.98 4.17
CA TRP A 270 28.11 7.83 4.96
C TRP A 270 28.83 6.55 4.52
N THR A 271 29.36 5.81 5.49
CA THR A 271 29.92 4.46 5.32
C THR A 271 29.19 3.47 6.20
N VAL A 272 29.18 2.19 5.81
CA VAL A 272 28.56 1.10 6.56
C VAL A 272 29.54 -0.07 6.67
N MET A 273 29.57 -0.73 7.84
CA MET A 273 30.29 -2.00 8.00
C MET A 273 29.38 -3.15 7.58
N GLY A 274 29.79 -3.92 6.58
CA GLY A 274 29.16 -5.16 6.17
C GLY A 274 30.06 -6.38 6.41
N LEU A 275 29.60 -7.56 5.98
CA LEU A 275 30.36 -8.81 6.08
C LEU A 275 31.66 -8.78 5.25
N THR A 276 31.74 -7.90 4.26
CA THR A 276 32.90 -7.69 3.38
C THR A 276 33.78 -6.51 3.82
N GLY A 277 33.56 -5.99 5.03
CA GLY A 277 34.28 -4.84 5.57
C GLY A 277 33.51 -3.53 5.38
N ARG A 278 34.18 -2.41 5.70
CA ARG A 278 33.57 -1.09 5.59
C ARG A 278 33.63 -0.55 4.17
N CYS A 279 32.50 -0.07 3.68
CA CYS A 279 32.38 0.55 2.37
C CYS A 279 31.48 1.81 2.43
N PRO A 280 31.49 2.66 1.39
CA PRO A 280 30.48 3.70 1.23
C PRO A 280 29.07 3.08 1.20
N VAL A 281 28.09 3.80 1.76
CA VAL A 281 26.69 3.39 1.68
C VAL A 281 26.23 3.40 0.22
N ASP A 282 25.66 2.28 -0.24
CA ASP A 282 24.93 2.22 -1.50
C ASP A 282 23.52 2.80 -1.30
N TRP A 283 23.22 3.89 -1.99
CA TRP A 283 21.99 4.65 -1.83
C TRP A 283 20.74 3.89 -2.29
N GLN A 284 20.89 2.95 -3.22
CA GLN A 284 19.75 2.21 -3.81
C GLN A 284 19.44 0.91 -3.05
N ALA A 285 20.39 0.42 -2.26
CA ALA A 285 20.18 -0.80 -1.49
C ALA A 285 19.14 -0.59 -0.37
N PRO A 286 18.34 -1.62 -0.03
CA PRO A 286 17.45 -1.57 1.12
C PRO A 286 18.19 -1.22 2.41
N VAL A 287 17.56 -0.42 3.27
CA VAL A 287 18.09 -0.15 4.60
C VAL A 287 18.15 -1.43 5.43
N ARG A 288 19.29 -1.63 6.10
CA ARG A 288 19.55 -2.78 6.99
C ARG A 288 19.90 -2.29 8.39
N HIS A 289 19.68 -3.17 9.37
CA HIS A 289 20.08 -2.99 10.78
C HIS A 289 19.39 -1.83 11.51
N VAL A 290 18.10 -1.67 11.25
CA VAL A 290 17.22 -0.73 11.95
C VAL A 290 16.33 -1.44 12.96
N SER A 291 16.12 -0.81 14.11
CA SER A 291 15.20 -1.28 15.15
C SER A 291 13.73 -1.12 14.71
N PHE A 292 12.81 -1.78 15.41
CA PHE A 292 11.38 -1.53 15.23
C PHE A 292 11.06 -0.05 15.51
N TYR A 293 11.69 0.54 16.52
CA TYR A 293 11.48 1.95 16.86
C TYR A 293 11.92 2.90 15.74
N GLU A 294 13.06 2.62 15.12
CA GLU A 294 13.55 3.33 13.94
C GLU A 294 12.61 3.14 12.73
N ALA A 295 12.16 1.91 12.48
CA ALA A 295 11.24 1.59 11.40
C ALA A 295 9.89 2.31 11.55
N GLU A 296 9.35 2.35 12.76
CA GLU A 296 8.09 3.03 13.07
C GLU A 296 8.25 4.56 12.98
N ALA A 297 9.35 5.12 13.49
CA ALA A 297 9.63 6.55 13.39
C ALA A 297 9.82 7.00 11.93
N TYR A 298 10.51 6.19 11.12
CA TYR A 298 10.64 6.41 9.69
C TYR A 298 9.28 6.38 8.99
N ALA A 299 8.45 5.36 9.27
CA ALA A 299 7.12 5.26 8.68
C ALA A 299 6.25 6.48 9.03
N ARG A 300 6.29 6.94 10.29
CA ARG A 300 5.58 8.15 10.74
C ARG A 300 6.08 9.40 10.03
N TRP A 301 7.39 9.57 9.91
CA TRP A 301 8.00 10.69 9.17
C TRP A 301 7.56 10.72 7.70
N ALA A 302 7.49 9.55 7.06
CA ALA A 302 7.02 9.40 5.69
C ALA A 302 5.49 9.59 5.53
N GLY A 303 4.74 9.84 6.61
CA GLY A 303 3.27 9.93 6.57
C GLY A 303 2.59 8.59 6.28
N ARG A 304 3.26 7.49 6.62
CA ARG A 304 2.85 6.09 6.38
C ARG A 304 2.82 5.33 7.72
N ARG A 305 2.68 4.00 7.66
CA ARG A 305 2.81 3.10 8.80
C ARG A 305 3.51 1.80 8.40
N LEU A 306 3.85 0.97 9.39
CA LEU A 306 4.26 -0.41 9.12
C LEU A 306 3.01 -1.27 8.80
N PRO A 307 3.11 -2.28 7.91
CA PRO A 307 2.04 -3.25 7.72
C PRO A 307 1.86 -4.11 8.98
N THR A 308 0.65 -4.58 9.25
CA THR A 308 0.48 -5.72 10.15
C THR A 308 1.03 -7.01 9.51
N GLU A 309 1.35 -8.03 10.30
CA GLU A 309 1.81 -9.32 9.75
C GLU A 309 0.73 -9.97 8.86
N ALA A 310 -0.55 -9.69 9.16
CA ALA A 310 -1.68 -10.17 8.40
C ALA A 310 -1.81 -9.48 7.03
N GLU A 311 -1.65 -8.15 6.99
CA GLU A 311 -1.61 -7.37 5.74
C GLU A 311 -0.45 -7.79 4.86
N TRP A 312 0.73 -7.98 5.44
CA TRP A 312 1.90 -8.44 4.71
C TRP A 312 1.66 -9.83 4.11
N GLU A 313 1.17 -10.78 4.92
CA GLU A 313 0.90 -12.14 4.45
C GLU A 313 -0.18 -12.16 3.37
N HIS A 314 -1.29 -11.43 3.58
CA HIS A 314 -2.36 -11.33 2.60
C HIS A 314 -1.89 -10.71 1.29
N ALA A 315 -1.11 -9.64 1.34
CA ALA A 315 -0.62 -8.95 0.15
C ALA A 315 0.30 -9.84 -0.68
N VAL A 316 1.33 -10.41 -0.04
CA VAL A 316 2.31 -11.28 -0.72
C VAL A 316 1.68 -12.59 -1.18
N ARG A 317 0.64 -13.09 -0.51
CA ARG A 317 -0.16 -14.23 -0.97
C ARG A 317 -0.96 -13.92 -2.23
N SER A 318 -1.58 -12.75 -2.27
CA SER A 318 -2.61 -12.41 -3.26
C SER A 318 -2.02 -11.82 -4.54
N LEU A 319 -0.89 -11.12 -4.44
CA LEU A 319 -0.24 -10.45 -5.57
C LEU A 319 1.30 -10.46 -5.42
N PRO A 320 1.95 -11.64 -5.36
CA PRO A 320 3.38 -11.75 -5.10
C PRO A 320 4.26 -10.98 -6.12
N GLU A 321 3.85 -10.94 -7.39
CA GLU A 321 4.56 -10.27 -8.48
C GLU A 321 4.56 -8.75 -8.39
N ALA A 322 3.74 -8.16 -7.53
CA ALA A 322 3.73 -6.73 -7.32
C ALA A 322 4.87 -6.24 -6.42
N PHE A 323 5.60 -7.12 -5.75
CA PHE A 323 6.61 -6.71 -4.78
C PHE A 323 8.00 -7.05 -5.30
N SER A 324 8.91 -6.07 -5.28
CA SER A 324 10.34 -6.33 -5.42
C SER A 324 10.89 -6.82 -4.08
N ASN A 325 11.71 -7.85 -4.10
CA ASN A 325 12.36 -8.40 -2.91
C ASN A 325 11.38 -8.66 -1.73
N PRO A 326 10.22 -9.33 -1.94
CA PRO A 326 9.34 -9.71 -0.83
C PRO A 326 10.04 -10.72 0.07
N PHE A 327 11.00 -11.47 -0.46
CA PHE A 327 11.90 -12.33 0.29
C PHE A 327 13.37 -12.12 -0.05
N GLY A 328 14.26 -12.56 0.84
CA GLY A 328 15.67 -12.75 0.50
C GLY A 328 16.58 -11.52 0.58
N GLU A 329 16.10 -10.37 1.06
CA GLU A 329 16.93 -9.17 1.25
C GLU A 329 17.05 -8.81 2.73
N VAL A 330 15.93 -8.49 3.37
CA VAL A 330 15.84 -8.12 4.79
C VAL A 330 14.56 -8.68 5.40
N TRP A 331 14.64 -9.01 6.69
CA TRP A 331 13.44 -9.18 7.50
C TRP A 331 12.70 -7.85 7.62
N GLN A 332 11.42 -7.83 7.30
CA GLN A 332 10.61 -6.62 7.22
C GLN A 332 9.80 -6.46 8.51
N TRP A 333 10.04 -5.39 9.26
CA TRP A 333 9.28 -5.09 10.48
C TRP A 333 7.78 -4.95 10.18
N THR A 334 6.97 -5.54 11.05
CA THR A 334 5.50 -5.36 11.04
C THR A 334 5.03 -4.63 12.30
N ALA A 335 3.83 -4.06 12.25
CA ALA A 335 3.16 -3.46 13.40
C ALA A 335 2.60 -4.50 14.39
N SER A 336 2.80 -5.80 14.16
CA SER A 336 2.22 -6.87 14.96
C SER A 336 3.15 -7.33 16.08
N GLY A 337 2.66 -7.30 17.31
CA GLY A 337 3.32 -7.96 18.42
C GLY A 337 3.35 -9.48 18.23
N TYR A 338 4.44 -10.13 18.61
CA TYR A 338 4.58 -11.57 18.54
C TYR A 338 3.72 -12.24 19.61
N ALA A 339 2.48 -12.54 19.23
CA ALA A 339 1.44 -13.15 20.05
C ALA A 339 1.00 -14.51 19.48
N PRO A 340 0.42 -15.40 20.30
CA PRO A 340 -0.14 -16.66 19.81
C PRO A 340 -1.29 -16.41 18.85
N TYR A 341 -1.31 -17.13 17.73
CA TYR A 341 -2.48 -17.20 16.86
C TYR A 341 -3.67 -17.82 17.58
N ARG A 342 -4.89 -17.50 17.12
CA ARG A 342 -6.12 -18.00 17.75
C ARG A 342 -6.17 -19.52 17.66
N GLY A 343 -6.08 -20.18 18.82
CA GLY A 343 -6.08 -21.64 18.92
C GLY A 343 -4.68 -22.26 18.91
N PHE A 344 -3.62 -21.45 18.93
CA PHE A 344 -2.24 -21.92 19.11
C PHE A 344 -2.13 -22.83 20.33
N ARG A 345 -1.40 -23.93 20.14
CA ARG A 345 -0.94 -24.83 21.18
C ARG A 345 0.53 -25.11 20.90
N PRO A 346 1.43 -25.00 21.90
CA PRO A 346 2.83 -25.35 21.69
C PRO A 346 2.95 -26.81 21.29
N THR A 347 3.98 -27.14 20.52
CA THR A 347 4.33 -28.53 20.24
C THR A 347 4.47 -29.33 21.53
N GLU A 348 4.04 -30.59 21.56
CA GLU A 348 4.16 -31.43 22.76
C GLU A 348 5.60 -31.92 23.01
N GLY A 349 5.91 -32.19 24.29
CA GLY A 349 7.17 -32.76 24.73
C GLY A 349 8.33 -31.75 24.80
N THR A 350 9.55 -32.22 24.54
CA THR A 350 10.78 -31.43 24.70
C THR A 350 10.87 -30.21 23.79
N ALA A 351 10.10 -30.15 22.70
CA ALA A 351 10.04 -29.00 21.80
C ALA A 351 8.99 -27.95 22.21
N SER A 352 8.26 -28.14 23.31
CA SER A 352 7.21 -27.21 23.78
C SER A 352 7.69 -25.81 24.11
N GLU A 353 8.98 -25.68 24.44
CA GLU A 353 9.62 -24.40 24.78
C GLU A 353 10.17 -23.65 23.56
N TYR A 354 10.05 -24.20 22.34
CA TYR A 354 10.71 -23.64 21.15
C TYR A 354 10.23 -22.22 20.83
N ASN A 355 8.91 -21.98 20.82
CA ASN A 355 8.34 -20.69 20.42
C ASN A 355 7.41 -20.06 21.46
N GLY A 356 6.49 -20.83 22.05
CA GLY A 356 5.36 -20.29 22.81
C GLY A 356 5.75 -19.39 23.99
N LYS A 357 6.85 -19.70 24.70
CA LYS A 357 7.31 -18.92 25.86
C LYS A 357 7.86 -17.53 25.50
N PHE A 358 8.14 -17.28 24.23
CA PHE A 358 8.69 -16.01 23.73
C PHE A 358 7.61 -15.04 23.23
N MET A 359 6.33 -15.41 23.28
CA MET A 359 5.20 -14.63 22.76
C MET A 359 4.79 -13.46 23.68
N ALA A 360 5.75 -12.60 24.03
CA ALA A 360 5.55 -11.35 24.75
C ALA A 360 6.71 -10.37 24.44
N ASN A 361 6.40 -9.07 24.40
CA ASN A 361 7.37 -7.96 24.28
C ASN A 361 8.25 -7.95 23.02
N GLN A 362 7.92 -8.76 22.02
CA GLN A 362 8.64 -8.85 20.75
C GLN A 362 7.71 -8.48 19.59
N MET A 363 8.28 -8.03 18.47
CA MET A 363 7.54 -7.66 17.27
C MET A 363 7.85 -8.65 16.16
N VAL A 364 6.87 -8.89 15.29
CA VAL A 364 6.98 -9.83 14.18
C VAL A 364 7.69 -9.19 12.98
N LEU A 365 8.53 -9.99 12.31
CA LEU A 365 9.09 -9.68 11.00
C LEU A 365 8.78 -10.78 9.98
N ARG A 366 8.69 -10.38 8.70
CA ARG A 366 8.37 -11.26 7.57
C ARG A 366 9.40 -11.14 6.44
N GLY A 367 9.31 -11.99 5.42
CA GLY A 367 10.11 -11.87 4.20
C GLY A 367 11.45 -12.61 4.17
N SER A 368 12.18 -12.80 5.27
CA SER A 368 13.54 -13.36 5.23
C SER A 368 14.62 -12.40 4.71
N SER A 369 15.86 -12.66 5.09
CA SER A 369 17.03 -11.87 4.66
C SER A 369 17.88 -12.62 3.62
N PHE A 370 18.87 -11.94 3.05
CA PHE A 370 19.87 -12.56 2.18
C PHE A 370 20.65 -13.68 2.89
N ALA A 371 20.76 -13.59 4.22
CA ALA A 371 21.43 -14.58 5.03
C ALA A 371 20.55 -15.82 5.30
N THR A 372 19.23 -15.75 5.08
CA THR A 372 18.32 -16.88 5.29
C THR A 372 18.59 -17.99 4.25
N PRO A 373 18.81 -19.25 4.67
CA PRO A 373 19.08 -20.34 3.72
C PRO A 373 17.93 -20.61 2.73
N GLU A 374 18.28 -21.03 1.51
CA GLU A 374 17.31 -21.49 0.51
C GLU A 374 16.41 -22.62 1.07
N GLY A 375 15.10 -22.50 0.81
CA GLY A 375 14.08 -23.43 1.31
C GLY A 375 13.70 -23.23 2.78
N HIS A 376 14.30 -22.27 3.50
CA HIS A 376 13.90 -21.96 4.87
C HIS A 376 12.79 -20.90 4.96
N ALA A 377 12.75 -19.95 4.02
CA ALA A 377 11.73 -18.92 4.00
C ALA A 377 10.36 -19.51 3.64
N ARG A 378 9.30 -18.98 4.26
CA ARG A 378 7.90 -19.33 3.95
C ARG A 378 7.04 -18.07 4.06
N LEU A 379 5.97 -18.04 3.29
CA LEU A 379 4.97 -16.98 3.37
C LEU A 379 4.37 -16.83 4.76
N THR A 380 4.25 -17.91 5.54
CA THR A 380 3.69 -17.91 6.91
C THR A 380 4.76 -17.75 8.00
N TYR A 381 6.04 -17.68 7.65
CA TYR A 381 7.14 -17.62 8.61
C TYR A 381 7.06 -16.36 9.47
N ARG A 382 7.07 -16.54 10.79
CA ARG A 382 7.05 -15.44 11.77
C ARG A 382 8.39 -15.37 12.48
N ASN A 383 9.26 -14.48 12.04
CA ASN A 383 10.46 -14.13 12.81
C ASN A 383 10.09 -13.10 13.88
N PHE A 384 10.85 -13.03 14.96
CA PHE A 384 10.52 -12.14 16.09
C PHE A 384 11.77 -11.68 16.82
N PHE A 385 11.81 -10.39 17.14
CA PHE A 385 12.88 -9.76 17.93
C PHE A 385 12.30 -8.69 18.85
N TYR A 386 13.05 -8.31 19.89
CA TYR A 386 12.67 -7.19 20.73
C TYR A 386 12.76 -5.87 19.96
N PRO A 387 11.87 -4.90 20.24
CA PRO A 387 11.77 -3.66 19.48
C PRO A 387 13.07 -2.84 19.33
N HIS A 388 13.96 -2.92 20.33
CA HIS A 388 15.21 -2.14 20.37
C HIS A 388 16.39 -2.82 19.66
N GLN A 389 16.24 -4.07 19.25
CA GLN A 389 17.33 -4.86 18.66
C GLN A 389 17.57 -4.45 17.21
N ARG A 390 18.86 -4.42 16.80
CA ARG A 390 19.30 -3.84 15.51
C ARG A 390 20.30 -4.70 14.75
N TRP A 391 20.98 -5.64 15.39
CA TRP A 391 22.09 -6.37 14.76
C TRP A 391 21.65 -7.34 13.67
N ALA A 392 20.42 -7.84 13.73
CA ALA A 392 19.84 -8.68 12.70
C ALA A 392 19.63 -7.91 11.39
N PHE A 393 19.54 -8.64 10.27
CA PHE A 393 19.34 -8.10 8.92
C PHE A 393 17.88 -7.65 8.72
N MET A 394 17.50 -6.56 9.40
CA MET A 394 16.12 -6.06 9.47
C MET A 394 16.01 -4.71 8.75
N GLY A 395 14.94 -4.55 7.98
CA GLY A 395 14.62 -3.37 7.20
C GLY A 395 13.12 -3.07 7.21
N VAL A 396 12.67 -2.27 6.25
CA VAL A 396 11.33 -1.67 6.28
C VAL A 396 10.65 -1.78 4.92
N ARG A 397 9.37 -2.17 4.95
CA ARG A 397 8.40 -1.98 3.87
C ARG A 397 7.25 -1.18 4.44
N LEU A 398 6.83 -0.13 3.74
CA LEU A 398 5.76 0.73 4.23
C LEU A 398 4.39 0.21 3.79
N ALA A 399 3.40 0.51 4.62
CA ALA A 399 2.00 0.40 4.29
C ALA A 399 1.30 1.75 4.52
N SER A 400 0.13 1.90 3.94
CA SER A 400 -0.79 2.98 4.30
C SER A 400 -2.21 2.47 4.30
N ASP A 401 -3.05 3.05 5.14
CA ASP A 401 -4.48 2.79 5.05
C ASP A 401 -4.98 3.27 3.69
N VAL A 402 -5.85 2.48 3.06
CA VAL A 402 -6.73 3.03 2.05
C VAL A 402 -7.76 3.78 2.87
N THR A 403 -7.50 5.06 3.07
CA THR A 403 -8.58 5.97 3.40
C THR A 403 -9.56 5.85 2.26
N THR A 404 -10.70 5.18 2.49
CA THR A 404 -11.93 5.49 1.75
C THR A 404 -11.99 7.01 1.67
N PRO A 405 -12.21 7.63 0.49
CA PRO A 405 -12.33 9.07 0.42
C PRO A 405 -13.62 9.60 1.07
N ALA A 406 -13.88 9.25 2.33
CA ALA A 406 -14.46 10.15 3.30
C ALA A 406 -13.30 10.68 4.16
N ALA A 407 -12.80 11.85 3.75
CA ALA A 407 -11.82 12.70 4.45
C ALA A 407 -10.32 12.52 4.13
N ARG A 408 -9.77 13.61 3.56
CA ARG A 408 -8.39 14.13 3.67
C ARG A 408 -7.46 13.94 2.46
N ALA A 409 -7.76 14.69 1.41
CA ALA A 409 -6.71 15.41 0.67
C ALA A 409 -6.73 16.89 1.13
N SER A 410 -5.54 17.43 1.43
CA SER A 410 -5.23 18.76 2.00
C SER A 410 -5.64 18.98 3.46
N GLN A 411 -4.79 19.74 4.18
CA GLN A 411 -4.82 20.00 5.63
C GLN A 411 -6.01 20.86 6.09
N GLU A 412 -7.15 20.79 5.39
CA GLU A 412 -8.47 21.27 5.77
C GLU A 412 -9.48 20.20 5.32
N GLY A 413 -10.25 19.62 6.26
CA GLY A 413 -11.34 18.69 5.92
C GLY A 413 -12.34 19.31 4.93
N GLU A 414 -13.15 18.49 4.24
CA GLU A 414 -14.14 18.98 3.26
C GLU A 414 -15.00 20.12 3.83
N THR A 415 -15.47 19.97 5.06
CA THR A 415 -16.17 21.01 5.82
C THR A 415 -15.34 22.28 6.00
N ALA A 416 -14.03 22.20 6.22
CA ALA A 416 -13.15 23.36 6.32
C ALA A 416 -12.93 24.04 4.96
N ARG A 417 -12.83 23.28 3.85
CA ARG A 417 -12.80 23.85 2.50
C ARG A 417 -14.12 24.49 2.13
N PHE A 418 -15.24 23.85 2.46
CA PHE A 418 -16.58 24.41 2.28
C PHE A 418 -16.72 25.70 3.08
N ARG A 419 -16.29 25.71 4.35
CA ARG A 419 -16.25 26.92 5.20
C ARG A 419 -15.49 28.05 4.53
N ARG A 420 -14.25 27.77 4.11
CA ARG A 420 -13.35 28.76 3.52
C ARG A 420 -13.92 29.32 2.22
N ASP A 421 -14.36 28.45 1.31
CA ASP A 421 -14.89 28.84 0.01
C ASP A 421 -16.22 29.62 0.16
N LEU A 422 -17.11 29.18 1.05
CA LEU A 422 -18.38 29.87 1.34
C LEU A 422 -18.12 31.24 1.98
N LEU A 423 -17.24 31.33 2.98
CA LEU A 423 -16.86 32.61 3.58
C LEU A 423 -16.24 33.56 2.54
N ALA A 424 -15.35 33.06 1.68
CA ALA A 424 -14.72 33.85 0.65
C ALA A 424 -15.74 34.40 -0.36
N GLY A 425 -16.71 33.58 -0.78
CA GLY A 425 -17.77 33.99 -1.70
C GLY A 425 -18.78 34.96 -1.07
N LEU A 426 -19.20 34.72 0.17
CA LEU A 426 -20.13 35.59 0.89
C LEU A 426 -19.52 36.93 1.33
N SER A 427 -18.20 37.03 1.33
CA SER A 427 -17.47 38.28 1.61
C SER A 427 -17.33 39.20 0.38
N GLN A 428 -17.77 38.77 -0.80
CA GLN A 428 -17.70 39.56 -2.04
C GLN A 428 -18.96 40.41 -2.25
N GLU A 429 -18.84 41.42 -3.12
CA GLU A 429 -19.94 42.20 -3.68
C GLU A 429 -19.85 42.15 -5.22
N PRO A 430 -20.74 41.43 -5.93
CA PRO A 430 -21.86 40.63 -5.41
C PRO A 430 -21.40 39.34 -4.70
N LYS A 431 -22.23 38.82 -3.79
CA LYS A 431 -21.96 37.57 -3.07
C LYS A 431 -22.06 36.38 -4.01
N THR A 432 -21.17 35.41 -3.84
CA THR A 432 -21.12 34.18 -4.67
C THR A 432 -21.02 32.94 -3.80
N ALA A 433 -21.40 31.79 -4.35
CA ALA A 433 -21.08 30.49 -3.79
C ALA A 433 -20.83 29.49 -4.93
N SER A 434 -19.83 28.63 -4.79
CA SER A 434 -19.47 27.69 -5.85
C SER A 434 -20.52 26.56 -5.96
N PRO A 435 -21.01 26.25 -7.18
CA PRO A 435 -22.00 25.18 -7.39
C PRO A 435 -21.45 23.79 -7.06
N LYS A 436 -20.12 23.61 -6.96
CA LYS A 436 -19.52 22.34 -6.54
C LYS A 436 -19.99 21.89 -5.14
N TRP A 437 -20.42 22.84 -4.30
CA TRP A 437 -20.92 22.55 -2.96
C TRP A 437 -22.40 22.12 -2.92
N PHE A 438 -23.10 22.13 -4.06
CA PHE A 438 -24.47 21.61 -4.17
C PHE A 438 -24.57 20.11 -3.95
N TYR A 439 -23.54 19.34 -4.31
CA TYR A 439 -23.62 17.89 -4.43
C TYR A 439 -23.26 17.16 -3.13
N ASP A 440 -23.92 17.51 -2.02
CA ASP A 440 -24.03 16.56 -0.90
C ASP A 440 -25.04 15.46 -1.23
N ALA A 441 -25.28 14.51 -0.31
CA ALA A 441 -26.20 13.40 -0.56
C ALA A 441 -27.61 13.87 -0.96
N GLU A 442 -28.13 14.91 -0.31
CA GLU A 442 -29.46 15.45 -0.61
C GLU A 442 -29.47 16.27 -1.90
N GLY A 443 -28.44 17.07 -2.14
CA GLY A 443 -28.33 17.82 -3.39
C GLY A 443 -28.21 16.92 -4.62
N SER A 444 -27.45 15.81 -4.51
CA SER A 444 -27.39 14.80 -5.57
C SER A 444 -28.76 14.17 -5.83
N ARG A 445 -29.52 13.83 -4.77
CA ARG A 445 -30.89 13.30 -4.88
C ARG A 445 -31.83 14.30 -5.56
N LEU A 446 -31.77 15.58 -5.17
CA LEU A 446 -32.57 16.65 -5.75
C LEU A 446 -32.22 16.89 -7.22
N PHE A 447 -30.94 16.85 -7.58
CA PHE A 447 -30.52 16.97 -8.97
C PHE A 447 -31.04 15.82 -9.83
N GLU A 448 -30.98 14.57 -9.34
CA GLU A 448 -31.61 13.44 -10.04
C GLU A 448 -33.10 13.66 -10.27
N GLU A 449 -33.81 14.21 -9.29
CA GLU A 449 -35.22 14.57 -9.41
C GLU A 449 -35.43 15.65 -10.49
N ILE A 450 -34.59 16.68 -10.53
CA ILE A 450 -34.59 17.71 -11.59
C ILE A 450 -34.48 17.07 -12.97
N THR A 451 -33.57 16.10 -13.17
CA THR A 451 -33.39 15.47 -14.49
C THR A 451 -34.64 14.73 -15.02
N ARG A 452 -35.60 14.42 -14.15
CA ARG A 452 -36.86 13.74 -14.48
C ARG A 452 -38.03 14.70 -14.71
N LEU A 453 -37.86 16.00 -14.42
CA LEU A 453 -38.90 16.99 -14.58
C LEU A 453 -39.25 17.21 -16.07
N PRO A 454 -40.53 17.49 -16.39
CA PRO A 454 -40.94 17.82 -17.75
C PRO A 454 -40.15 18.99 -18.36
N GLU A 455 -39.89 20.02 -17.56
CA GLU A 455 -39.23 21.27 -17.93
C GLU A 455 -37.71 21.09 -18.17
N TYR A 456 -37.05 20.18 -17.43
CA TYR A 456 -35.62 19.90 -17.59
C TYR A 456 -35.34 18.96 -18.77
N TYR A 457 -35.40 19.51 -19.97
CA TYR A 457 -35.12 18.77 -21.20
C TYR A 457 -33.67 18.28 -21.43
N PRO A 458 -32.59 18.91 -20.91
CA PRO A 458 -31.21 18.64 -21.39
C PRO A 458 -30.83 17.17 -21.36
N THR A 459 -30.98 16.50 -20.22
CA THR A 459 -30.62 15.09 -20.04
C THR A 459 -31.32 14.18 -21.05
N ARG A 460 -32.62 14.41 -21.26
CA ARG A 460 -33.48 13.57 -22.07
C ARG A 460 -33.22 13.77 -23.58
N GLN A 461 -33.00 15.01 -24.00
CA GLN A 461 -32.66 15.35 -25.38
C GLN A 461 -31.25 14.88 -25.75
N GLU A 462 -30.29 15.03 -24.83
CA GLU A 462 -28.91 14.59 -25.06
C GLU A 462 -28.84 13.06 -25.17
N ALA A 463 -29.53 12.32 -24.29
CA ALA A 463 -29.59 10.86 -24.38
C ALA A 463 -30.26 10.37 -25.68
N ALA A 464 -31.29 11.05 -26.17
CA ALA A 464 -31.92 10.73 -27.46
C ALA A 464 -30.98 10.99 -28.64
N LEU A 465 -30.26 12.11 -28.60
CA LEU A 465 -29.26 12.46 -29.61
C LEU A 465 -28.07 11.50 -29.60
N LEU A 466 -27.56 11.14 -28.42
CA LEU A 466 -26.42 10.22 -28.26
C LEU A 466 -26.74 8.84 -28.84
N ARG A 467 -27.95 8.30 -28.62
CA ARG A 467 -28.40 7.03 -29.24
C ARG A 467 -28.40 7.07 -30.77
N ARG A 468 -28.59 8.25 -31.36
CA ARG A 468 -28.58 8.44 -32.82
C ARG A 468 -27.17 8.49 -33.36
N VAL A 469 -26.25 9.20 -32.70
CA VAL A 469 -24.91 9.51 -33.25
C VAL A 469 -23.81 8.55 -32.80
N ALA A 470 -23.93 7.96 -31.60
CA ALA A 470 -22.89 7.11 -31.03
C ALA A 470 -22.52 5.90 -31.92
N PRO A 471 -23.46 5.17 -32.57
CA PRO A 471 -23.11 4.03 -33.44
C PRO A 471 -22.24 4.41 -34.64
N ASP A 472 -22.38 5.62 -35.17
CA ASP A 472 -21.56 6.10 -36.28
C ASP A 472 -20.23 6.66 -35.81
N TRP A 473 -20.20 7.35 -34.68
CA TRP A 473 -18.96 7.91 -34.13
C TRP A 473 -18.03 6.85 -33.54
N ALA A 474 -18.59 5.79 -32.92
CA ALA A 474 -17.84 4.66 -32.37
C ALA A 474 -16.94 3.98 -33.41
N LYS A 475 -17.34 3.99 -34.70
CA LYS A 475 -16.53 3.45 -35.81
C LYS A 475 -15.18 4.17 -35.98
N ARG A 476 -15.01 5.36 -35.41
CA ARG A 476 -13.78 6.17 -35.47
C ARG A 476 -12.85 5.95 -34.28
N PHE A 477 -13.27 5.21 -33.26
CA PHE A 477 -12.50 5.06 -32.02
C PHE A 477 -11.23 4.23 -32.25
N GLY A 478 -11.32 3.22 -33.13
CA GLY A 478 -10.21 2.31 -33.41
C GLY A 478 -10.10 1.17 -32.39
N PRO A 479 -9.25 0.17 -32.68
CA PRO A 479 -9.13 -1.02 -31.83
C PRO A 479 -8.51 -0.68 -30.47
N GLY A 480 -9.05 -1.27 -29.40
CA GLY A 480 -8.52 -1.13 -28.04
C GLY A 480 -8.61 0.29 -27.48
N ALA A 481 -9.52 1.11 -28.00
CA ALA A 481 -9.72 2.48 -27.54
C ALA A 481 -10.15 2.54 -26.07
N VAL A 482 -9.89 3.68 -25.44
CA VAL A 482 -10.16 3.92 -24.01
C VAL A 482 -11.12 5.08 -23.86
N LEU A 483 -12.26 4.88 -23.19
CA LEU A 483 -13.24 5.93 -22.92
C LEU A 483 -12.94 6.60 -21.57
N VAL A 484 -12.68 7.89 -21.56
CA VAL A 484 -12.42 8.72 -20.38
C VAL A 484 -13.57 9.68 -20.20
N GLU A 485 -14.36 9.53 -19.14
CA GLU A 485 -15.51 10.38 -18.86
C GLU A 485 -15.19 11.39 -17.75
N PHE A 486 -15.34 12.68 -18.06
CA PHE A 486 -15.13 13.76 -17.12
C PHE A 486 -16.45 14.10 -16.41
N GLY A 487 -16.54 13.94 -15.09
CA GLY A 487 -17.77 14.19 -14.34
C GLY A 487 -18.85 13.13 -14.58
N SER A 488 -18.55 11.87 -14.26
CA SER A 488 -19.35 10.70 -14.66
C SER A 488 -20.74 10.58 -14.01
N GLY A 489 -20.96 11.14 -12.83
CA GLY A 489 -22.24 11.09 -12.12
C GLY A 489 -22.84 9.68 -12.05
N ALA A 490 -24.08 9.51 -12.51
CA ALA A 490 -24.77 8.21 -12.51
C ALA A 490 -24.42 7.28 -13.70
N SER A 491 -23.63 7.77 -14.69
CA SER A 491 -23.16 7.06 -15.89
C SER A 491 -24.23 6.45 -16.82
N GLU A 492 -25.49 6.89 -16.73
CA GLU A 492 -26.56 6.36 -17.60
C GLU A 492 -26.34 6.67 -19.09
N LYS A 493 -25.81 7.86 -19.42
CA LYS A 493 -25.52 8.26 -20.80
C LYS A 493 -24.30 7.53 -21.34
N THR A 494 -23.36 7.20 -20.47
CA THR A 494 -22.15 6.47 -20.81
C THR A 494 -22.45 5.09 -21.36
N ARG A 495 -23.45 4.40 -20.79
CA ARG A 495 -23.94 3.12 -21.31
C ARG A 495 -24.28 3.17 -22.80
N ILE A 496 -24.85 4.28 -23.28
CA ILE A 496 -25.18 4.46 -24.70
C ILE A 496 -23.91 4.42 -25.57
N VAL A 497 -22.80 4.99 -25.09
CA VAL A 497 -21.51 4.97 -25.79
C VAL A 497 -20.87 3.59 -25.69
N LEU A 498 -20.91 2.95 -24.52
CA LEU A 498 -20.37 1.61 -24.30
C LEU A 498 -21.12 0.56 -25.16
N ASP A 499 -22.44 0.65 -25.24
CA ASP A 499 -23.27 -0.22 -26.09
C ASP A 499 -22.95 -0.04 -27.58
N ALA A 500 -22.60 1.18 -27.99
CA ALA A 500 -22.21 1.49 -29.36
C ALA A 500 -20.76 1.09 -29.69
N ALA A 501 -19.91 0.91 -28.67
CA ALA A 501 -18.49 0.60 -28.79
C ALA A 501 -18.09 -0.58 -27.87
N PRO A 502 -18.57 -1.81 -28.15
CA PRO A 502 -18.32 -2.96 -27.30
C PRO A 502 -16.85 -3.41 -27.27
N ASP A 503 -16.03 -2.97 -28.23
CA ASP A 503 -14.60 -3.33 -28.37
C ASP A 503 -13.65 -2.39 -27.60
N LEU A 504 -14.18 -1.52 -26.73
CA LEU A 504 -13.37 -0.66 -25.86
C LEU A 504 -12.49 -1.50 -24.93
N ALA A 505 -11.21 -1.14 -24.81
CA ALA A 505 -10.30 -1.82 -23.90
C ALA A 505 -10.57 -1.43 -22.43
N ALA A 506 -10.91 -0.15 -22.20
CA ALA A 506 -11.14 0.36 -20.87
C ALA A 506 -12.12 1.55 -20.84
N TYR A 507 -12.73 1.74 -19.68
CA TYR A 507 -13.54 2.88 -19.30
C TYR A 507 -12.99 3.51 -18.02
N VAL A 508 -12.71 4.80 -18.06
CA VAL A 508 -12.15 5.61 -16.97
C VAL A 508 -13.18 6.67 -16.58
N PRO A 509 -14.10 6.38 -15.64
CA PRO A 509 -14.98 7.40 -15.08
C PRO A 509 -14.19 8.30 -14.12
N ILE A 510 -14.37 9.61 -14.24
CA ILE A 510 -13.83 10.60 -13.33
C ILE A 510 -14.97 11.31 -12.62
N ASP A 511 -14.93 11.34 -11.29
CA ASP A 511 -15.86 12.13 -10.50
C ASP A 511 -15.19 12.67 -9.24
N ILE A 512 -15.70 13.80 -8.73
CA ILE A 512 -15.25 14.37 -7.46
C ILE A 512 -15.81 13.58 -6.27
N SER A 513 -16.96 12.92 -6.45
CA SER A 513 -17.62 12.09 -5.44
C SER A 513 -17.19 10.63 -5.58
N ALA A 514 -16.41 10.13 -4.62
CA ALA A 514 -15.99 8.74 -4.58
C ALA A 514 -17.18 7.77 -4.47
N ASP A 515 -18.17 8.08 -3.64
CA ASP A 515 -19.35 7.22 -3.44
C ASP A 515 -20.18 7.09 -4.72
N ALA A 516 -20.38 8.20 -5.45
CA ALA A 516 -21.10 8.17 -6.73
C ALA A 516 -20.30 7.42 -7.78
N LEU A 517 -18.98 7.62 -7.81
CA LEU A 517 -18.06 6.99 -8.74
C LEU A 517 -17.99 5.47 -8.53
N ASP A 518 -17.86 5.00 -7.29
CA ASP A 518 -17.80 3.58 -6.96
C ASP A 518 -19.12 2.88 -7.32
N ALA A 519 -20.25 3.49 -6.97
CA ALA A 519 -21.56 2.97 -7.31
C ALA A 519 -21.78 2.94 -8.84
N ALA A 520 -21.31 3.94 -9.58
CA ALA A 520 -21.37 3.98 -11.04
C ALA A 520 -20.45 2.94 -11.68
N ALA A 521 -19.19 2.86 -11.23
CA ALA A 521 -18.19 1.91 -11.71
C ALA A 521 -18.65 0.46 -11.49
N GLN A 522 -19.18 0.14 -10.30
CA GLN A 522 -19.73 -1.19 -10.01
C GLN A 522 -20.88 -1.54 -10.96
N ARG A 523 -21.83 -0.63 -11.19
CA ARG A 523 -22.95 -0.89 -12.11
C ARG A 523 -22.49 -1.15 -13.55
N ILE A 524 -21.42 -0.47 -13.98
CA ILE A 524 -20.83 -0.69 -15.32
C ILE A 524 -20.07 -2.01 -15.36
N ASP A 525 -19.24 -2.32 -14.36
CA ASP A 525 -18.50 -3.59 -14.28
C ASP A 525 -19.43 -4.81 -14.27
N GLU A 526 -20.55 -4.72 -13.55
CA GLU A 526 -21.60 -5.74 -13.52
C GLU A 526 -22.35 -5.89 -14.85
N SER A 527 -22.36 -4.88 -15.72
CA SER A 527 -23.12 -4.89 -16.98
C SER A 527 -22.27 -5.21 -18.21
N TYR A 528 -20.95 -4.96 -18.13
CA TYR A 528 -20.01 -5.07 -19.26
C TYR A 528 -18.84 -5.97 -18.88
N HIS A 529 -19.12 -7.26 -18.67
CA HIS A 529 -18.13 -8.29 -18.31
C HIS A 529 -17.06 -8.45 -19.41
N GLY A 530 -15.93 -7.76 -19.26
CA GLY A 530 -14.84 -7.73 -20.23
C GLY A 530 -14.29 -6.33 -20.51
N LEU A 531 -15.04 -5.29 -20.16
CA LEU A 531 -14.57 -3.91 -20.18
C LEU A 531 -13.79 -3.61 -18.91
N LYS A 532 -12.52 -3.19 -19.03
CA LYS A 532 -11.75 -2.76 -17.86
C LYS A 532 -12.28 -1.42 -17.33
N VAL A 533 -12.89 -1.41 -16.15
CA VAL A 533 -13.33 -0.16 -15.49
C VAL A 533 -12.22 0.32 -14.54
N ALA A 534 -11.74 1.54 -14.74
CA ALA A 534 -10.64 2.15 -13.98
C ALA A 534 -11.07 3.52 -13.43
N PRO A 535 -11.85 3.57 -12.32
CA PRO A 535 -12.36 4.82 -11.77
C PRO A 535 -11.24 5.73 -11.25
N LEU A 536 -11.36 7.04 -11.49
CA LEU A 536 -10.44 8.07 -11.03
C LEU A 536 -11.18 9.14 -10.22
N VAL A 537 -11.08 9.10 -8.90
CA VAL A 537 -11.62 10.16 -8.04
C VAL A 537 -10.77 11.42 -8.22
N GLY A 538 -11.38 12.52 -8.66
CA GLY A 538 -10.65 13.76 -8.85
C GLY A 538 -11.50 14.91 -9.39
N ASP A 539 -11.02 16.12 -9.12
CA ASP A 539 -11.51 17.32 -9.81
C ASP A 539 -11.03 17.27 -11.26
N PHE A 540 -11.95 17.15 -12.21
CA PHE A 540 -11.63 17.06 -13.63
C PHE A 540 -10.95 18.32 -14.19
N LEU A 541 -11.01 19.46 -13.47
CA LEU A 541 -10.28 20.67 -13.84
C LEU A 541 -8.79 20.61 -13.47
N HIS A 542 -8.38 19.66 -12.62
CA HIS A 542 -7.04 19.59 -12.03
C HIS A 542 -6.43 18.18 -12.03
N LEU A 543 -6.72 17.37 -13.05
CA LEU A 543 -6.15 16.02 -13.18
C LEU A 543 -4.70 16.05 -13.66
N ALA A 544 -3.84 15.30 -12.97
CA ALA A 544 -2.42 15.20 -13.32
C ALA A 544 -2.13 14.11 -14.37
N ALA A 545 -2.75 12.93 -14.27
CA ALA A 545 -2.52 11.81 -15.17
C ALA A 545 -3.70 10.82 -15.14
N LEU A 546 -3.85 10.02 -16.22
CA LEU A 546 -4.78 8.89 -16.26
C LEU A 546 -4.16 7.64 -15.61
N PRO A 547 -4.98 6.68 -15.12
CA PRO A 547 -4.49 5.45 -14.50
C PRO A 547 -3.62 4.62 -15.44
N ALA A 548 -2.59 3.95 -14.91
CA ALA A 548 -1.75 3.05 -15.67
C ALA A 548 -2.50 1.77 -16.10
N GLY A 549 -2.05 1.15 -17.19
CA GLY A 549 -2.58 -0.15 -17.64
C GLY A 549 -3.99 -0.11 -18.24
N ILE A 550 -4.51 1.07 -18.60
CA ILE A 550 -5.82 1.22 -19.28
C ILE A 550 -5.77 0.89 -20.78
N GLY A 551 -4.60 0.49 -21.31
CA GLY A 551 -4.37 0.19 -22.72
C GLY A 551 -3.62 1.31 -23.45
N GLU A 552 -3.08 0.97 -24.63
CA GLU A 552 -2.33 1.89 -25.50
C GLU A 552 -3.13 2.37 -26.71
N GLY A 553 -4.40 1.94 -26.83
CA GLY A 553 -5.28 2.40 -27.90
C GLY A 553 -5.64 3.87 -27.74
N ARG A 554 -6.29 4.41 -28.78
CA ARG A 554 -6.72 5.81 -28.84
C ARG A 554 -7.58 6.18 -27.64
N ARG A 555 -7.35 7.38 -27.08
CA ARG A 555 -8.13 7.90 -25.95
C ARG A 555 -9.31 8.72 -26.43
N MET A 556 -10.45 8.47 -25.82
CA MET A 556 -11.76 9.02 -26.15
C MET A 556 -12.26 9.82 -24.96
N GLY A 557 -12.21 11.15 -25.02
CA GLY A 557 -12.83 11.99 -24.00
C GLY A 557 -14.35 12.02 -24.13
N PHE A 558 -15.07 11.99 -23.03
CA PHE A 558 -16.52 12.13 -22.97
C PHE A 558 -16.89 13.13 -21.89
N PHE A 559 -17.54 14.22 -22.27
CA PHE A 559 -18.03 15.23 -21.33
C PHE A 559 -19.50 15.57 -21.61
N PRO A 560 -20.43 14.75 -21.11
CA PRO A 560 -21.85 14.92 -21.37
C PRO A 560 -22.50 15.91 -20.39
N GLY A 561 -23.75 16.31 -20.65
CA GLY A 561 -24.62 16.99 -19.68
C GLY A 561 -24.56 18.50 -19.70
N SER A 562 -23.97 19.10 -20.73
CA SER A 562 -23.76 20.55 -20.83
C SER A 562 -22.99 21.18 -19.64
N THR A 563 -22.30 20.37 -18.84
CA THR A 563 -21.51 20.78 -17.65
C THR A 563 -20.43 21.79 -18.00
N ILE A 564 -19.90 21.76 -19.23
CA ILE A 564 -19.01 22.80 -19.75
C ILE A 564 -19.61 24.21 -19.66
N GLY A 565 -20.94 24.31 -19.69
CA GLY A 565 -21.66 25.58 -19.54
C GLY A 565 -21.57 26.18 -18.15
N ASN A 566 -21.18 25.40 -17.14
CA ASN A 566 -21.03 25.89 -15.77
C ASN A 566 -19.72 26.66 -15.54
N LEU A 567 -18.76 26.52 -16.46
CA LEU A 567 -17.46 27.16 -16.39
C LEU A 567 -17.49 28.57 -17.01
N GLU A 568 -16.61 29.47 -16.54
CA GLU A 568 -16.31 30.70 -17.26
C GLU A 568 -15.59 30.37 -18.60
N PRO A 569 -15.66 31.25 -19.63
CA PRO A 569 -15.11 30.92 -20.96
C PRO A 569 -13.63 30.55 -20.93
N THR A 570 -12.83 31.25 -20.12
CA THR A 570 -11.41 30.97 -19.93
C THR A 570 -11.16 29.64 -19.22
N GLU A 571 -12.05 29.25 -18.30
CA GLU A 571 -11.97 27.97 -17.59
C GLU A 571 -12.36 26.82 -18.51
N ALA A 572 -13.40 26.99 -19.33
CA ALA A 572 -13.79 26.01 -20.34
C ALA A 572 -12.68 25.77 -21.38
N GLU A 573 -12.01 26.83 -21.83
CA GLU A 573 -10.86 26.74 -22.74
C GLU A 573 -9.69 26.01 -22.08
N ALA A 574 -9.34 26.40 -20.84
CA ALA A 574 -8.26 25.77 -20.08
C ALA A 574 -8.54 24.28 -19.83
N PHE A 575 -9.78 23.93 -19.50
CA PHE A 575 -10.22 22.55 -19.33
C PHE A 575 -10.05 21.74 -20.62
N LEU A 576 -10.56 22.21 -21.75
CA LEU A 576 -10.44 21.48 -23.02
C LEU A 576 -8.97 21.34 -23.45
N ARG A 577 -8.13 22.34 -23.20
CA ARG A 577 -6.69 22.28 -23.46
C ARG A 577 -6.00 21.23 -22.57
N ALA A 578 -6.34 21.19 -21.29
CA ALA A 578 -5.84 20.19 -20.35
C ALA A 578 -6.31 18.77 -20.73
N ALA A 579 -7.58 18.62 -21.12
CA ALA A 579 -8.12 17.35 -21.60
C ALA A 579 -7.37 16.86 -22.85
N ARG A 580 -7.01 17.75 -23.78
CA ARG A 580 -6.20 17.40 -24.96
C ARG A 580 -4.84 16.87 -24.56
N ALA A 581 -4.14 17.58 -23.68
CA ALA A 581 -2.84 17.17 -23.17
C ALA A 581 -2.89 15.81 -22.43
N LEU A 582 -3.96 15.58 -21.67
CA LEU A 582 -4.18 14.35 -20.91
C LEU A 582 -4.50 13.15 -21.82
N LEU A 583 -5.28 13.36 -22.88
CA LEU A 583 -5.73 12.28 -23.77
C LEU A 583 -4.70 11.97 -24.87
N GLY A 584 -3.93 12.96 -25.33
CA GLY A 584 -2.89 12.81 -26.35
C GLY A 584 -3.28 13.38 -27.72
N ASP A 585 -2.31 13.41 -28.64
CA ASP A 585 -2.41 14.11 -29.94
C ASP A 585 -3.30 13.40 -30.98
N ASP A 586 -3.70 12.14 -30.75
CA ASP A 586 -4.61 11.40 -31.64
C ASP A 586 -6.02 11.22 -31.04
N ALA A 587 -6.30 11.94 -29.94
CA ALA A 587 -7.53 11.79 -29.18
C ALA A 587 -8.75 12.31 -29.93
N LEU A 588 -9.89 11.68 -29.61
CA LEU A 588 -11.21 12.19 -29.97
C LEU A 588 -11.94 12.60 -28.69
N PHE A 589 -12.86 13.56 -28.78
CA PHE A 589 -13.59 14.05 -27.62
C PHE A 589 -15.06 14.30 -27.98
N ILE A 590 -15.98 13.67 -27.25
CA ILE A 590 -17.42 13.91 -27.37
C ILE A 590 -17.82 14.94 -26.32
N LEU A 591 -18.17 16.15 -26.78
CA LEU A 591 -18.57 17.27 -25.94
C LEU A 591 -20.08 17.51 -26.06
N GLY A 592 -20.80 17.46 -24.93
CA GLY A 592 -22.20 17.85 -24.84
C GLY A 592 -22.38 19.33 -24.50
N VAL A 593 -23.23 20.03 -25.24
CA VAL A 593 -23.57 21.44 -25.01
C VAL A 593 -25.07 21.68 -25.08
N ASP A 594 -25.56 22.62 -24.30
CA ASP A 594 -26.94 23.10 -24.43
C ASP A 594 -26.98 24.34 -25.33
N LEU A 595 -27.93 24.40 -26.27
CA LEU A 595 -27.97 25.46 -27.28
C LEU A 595 -28.78 26.67 -26.84
N VAL A 596 -28.54 27.82 -27.47
CA VAL A 596 -29.38 29.02 -27.30
C VAL A 596 -30.80 28.74 -27.83
N LYS A 597 -31.82 29.11 -27.06
CA LYS A 597 -33.24 28.93 -27.39
C LYS A 597 -34.11 29.96 -26.64
N PRO A 598 -35.43 30.01 -26.88
CA PRO A 598 -36.30 31.00 -26.24
C PRO A 598 -36.19 31.00 -24.72
N GLU A 599 -36.12 32.20 -24.13
CA GLU A 599 -35.94 32.43 -22.70
C GLU A 599 -36.94 31.65 -21.84
N GLY A 600 -38.22 31.60 -22.22
CA GLY A 600 -39.23 30.88 -21.43
C GLY A 600 -38.94 29.39 -21.25
N ILE A 601 -38.28 28.75 -22.23
CA ILE A 601 -37.86 27.35 -22.12
C ILE A 601 -36.64 27.22 -21.19
N LEU A 602 -35.69 28.15 -21.31
CA LEU A 602 -34.49 28.17 -20.49
C LEU A 602 -34.80 28.45 -19.03
N VAL A 603 -35.65 29.44 -18.74
CA VAL A 603 -36.07 29.76 -17.38
C VAL A 603 -36.85 28.60 -16.77
N ALA A 604 -37.82 28.02 -17.49
CA ALA A 604 -38.60 26.88 -16.97
C ALA A 604 -37.73 25.67 -16.59
N ALA A 605 -36.63 25.42 -17.31
CA ALA A 605 -35.72 24.33 -16.97
C ALA A 605 -34.95 24.58 -15.66
N TYR A 606 -34.78 25.83 -15.22
CA TYR A 606 -34.03 26.17 -13.99
C TYR A 606 -34.93 26.75 -12.88
N ASP A 607 -36.23 26.89 -13.14
CA ASP A 607 -37.25 27.36 -12.19
C ASP A 607 -38.54 26.57 -12.44
N ASP A 608 -38.47 25.28 -12.11
CA ASP A 608 -39.56 24.34 -12.37
C ASP A 608 -40.80 24.62 -11.51
N ALA A 609 -41.98 24.27 -12.02
CA ALA A 609 -43.24 24.53 -11.32
C ALA A 609 -43.41 23.71 -10.02
N GLN A 610 -42.64 22.63 -9.85
CA GLN A 610 -42.69 21.76 -8.67
C GLN A 610 -41.78 22.27 -7.54
N GLY A 611 -40.91 23.24 -7.81
CA GLY A 611 -40.00 23.85 -6.86
C GLY A 611 -38.79 22.99 -6.48
N VAL A 612 -38.49 21.93 -7.26
CA VAL A 612 -37.38 21.02 -6.95
C VAL A 612 -36.04 21.71 -7.16
N THR A 613 -35.89 22.51 -8.22
CA THR A 613 -34.69 23.33 -8.49
C THR A 613 -34.50 24.41 -7.43
N ALA A 614 -35.60 24.98 -6.93
CA ALA A 614 -35.56 25.90 -5.80
C ALA A 614 -35.09 25.23 -4.51
N ALA A 615 -35.53 23.98 -4.25
CA ALA A 615 -35.05 23.17 -3.13
C ALA A 615 -33.56 22.81 -3.29
N PHE A 616 -33.14 22.42 -4.49
CA PHE A 616 -31.74 22.12 -4.82
C PHE A 616 -30.81 23.31 -4.55
N ASN A 617 -31.19 24.51 -5.00
CA ASN A 617 -30.38 25.70 -4.75
C ASN A 617 -30.35 26.06 -3.25
N ARG A 618 -31.51 26.01 -2.57
CA ARG A 618 -31.60 26.29 -1.12
C ARG A 618 -30.86 25.25 -0.26
N ASN A 619 -30.66 24.02 -0.76
CA ASN A 619 -29.92 22.99 -0.06
C ASN A 619 -28.50 23.43 0.31
N LEU A 620 -27.88 24.32 -0.46
CA LEU A 620 -26.59 24.93 -0.10
C LEU A 620 -26.62 25.59 1.29
N LEU A 621 -27.72 26.30 1.62
CA LEU A 621 -27.89 26.96 2.91
C LEU A 621 -28.19 25.94 4.02
N VAL A 622 -28.97 24.90 3.70
CA VAL A 622 -29.23 23.78 4.63
C VAL A 622 -27.93 23.07 5.00
N ARG A 623 -27.08 22.80 4.00
CA ARG A 623 -25.75 22.25 4.18
C ARG A 623 -24.87 23.16 5.04
N ALA A 624 -24.85 24.46 4.76
CA ALA A 624 -24.11 25.44 5.56
C ALA A 624 -24.56 25.45 7.03
N ASN A 625 -25.85 25.32 7.31
CA ASN A 625 -26.34 25.19 8.68
C ASN A 625 -25.88 23.90 9.36
N ARG A 626 -25.97 22.78 8.65
CA ARG A 626 -25.59 21.46 9.16
C ARG A 626 -24.10 21.34 9.46
N GLU A 627 -23.24 21.84 8.57
CA GLU A 627 -21.80 21.61 8.62
C GLU A 627 -21.00 22.78 9.21
N LEU A 628 -21.50 24.01 9.10
CA LEU A 628 -20.78 25.23 9.49
C LEU A 628 -21.46 26.01 10.60
N GLU A 629 -22.60 25.52 11.09
CA GLU A 629 -23.43 26.20 12.10
C GLU A 629 -23.82 27.63 11.67
N ALA A 630 -23.99 27.85 10.36
CA ALA A 630 -24.11 29.17 9.74
C ALA A 630 -25.34 30.00 10.18
N GLY A 631 -26.42 29.35 10.64
CA GLY A 631 -27.63 30.02 11.15
C GLY A 631 -28.53 30.67 10.07
N PHE A 632 -28.46 30.23 8.82
CA PHE A 632 -29.39 30.67 7.76
C PHE A 632 -30.84 30.32 8.11
N ASP A 633 -31.73 31.31 8.08
CA ASP A 633 -33.16 31.08 7.95
C ASP A 633 -33.48 30.83 6.46
N ILE A 634 -33.73 29.58 6.10
CA ILE A 634 -33.92 29.15 4.71
C ILE A 634 -35.11 29.86 4.06
N ASP A 635 -36.17 30.14 4.83
CA ASP A 635 -37.38 30.82 4.35
C ASP A 635 -37.14 32.31 4.08
N ALA A 636 -36.04 32.88 4.58
CA ALA A 636 -35.62 34.23 4.25
C ALA A 636 -34.96 34.33 2.87
N PHE A 637 -34.69 33.22 2.18
CA PHE A 637 -34.04 33.22 0.86
C PHE A 637 -34.94 32.60 -0.20
N ALA A 638 -35.10 33.28 -1.35
CA ALA A 638 -35.82 32.76 -2.49
C ALA A 638 -34.89 32.40 -3.64
N HIS A 639 -35.17 31.26 -4.27
CA HIS A 639 -34.54 30.89 -5.52
C HIS A 639 -34.95 31.86 -6.65
N ARG A 640 -34.00 32.24 -7.49
CA ARG A 640 -34.20 33.02 -8.71
C ARG A 640 -33.35 32.43 -9.84
N ALA A 641 -33.98 31.96 -10.90
CA ALA A 641 -33.29 31.67 -12.16
C ALA A 641 -33.46 32.88 -13.10
N ARG A 642 -32.35 33.35 -13.68
CA ARG A 642 -32.33 34.53 -14.56
C ARG A 642 -31.62 34.19 -15.86
N TRP A 643 -32.22 34.54 -16.99
CA TRP A 643 -31.54 34.46 -18.28
C TRP A 643 -30.73 35.74 -18.51
N ASN A 644 -29.42 35.61 -18.62
CA ASN A 644 -28.51 36.69 -19.02
C ASN A 644 -28.22 36.57 -20.51
N ALA A 645 -28.99 37.29 -21.32
CA ALA A 645 -28.87 37.25 -22.78
C ALA A 645 -27.50 37.71 -23.30
N ALA A 646 -26.86 38.69 -22.64
CA ALA A 646 -25.57 39.23 -23.05
C ALA A 646 -24.43 38.22 -22.84
N ALA A 647 -24.48 37.45 -21.74
CA ALA A 647 -23.51 36.39 -21.45
C ALA A 647 -23.95 35.01 -21.96
N SER A 648 -25.14 34.91 -22.58
CA SER A 648 -25.76 33.67 -23.07
C SER A 648 -25.78 32.57 -22.00
N ARG A 649 -26.26 32.88 -20.79
CA ARG A 649 -26.28 31.92 -19.67
C ARG A 649 -27.50 32.05 -18.77
N MET A 650 -27.91 30.93 -18.21
CA MET A 650 -28.75 30.92 -17.01
C MET A 650 -27.90 31.22 -15.78
N GLU A 651 -28.39 32.06 -14.90
CA GLU A 651 -27.79 32.37 -13.60
C GLU A 651 -28.78 31.96 -12.50
N MET A 652 -28.31 31.21 -11.52
CA MET A 652 -29.11 30.85 -10.34
C MET A 652 -28.65 31.69 -9.15
N HIS A 653 -29.63 32.23 -8.42
CA HIS A 653 -29.39 33.06 -7.25
C HIS A 653 -30.26 32.65 -6.06
N LEU A 654 -29.75 32.92 -4.87
CA LEU A 654 -30.51 32.96 -3.63
C LEU A 654 -30.68 34.42 -3.22
N GLU A 655 -31.90 34.93 -3.30
CA GLU A 655 -32.26 36.33 -3.00
C GLU A 655 -32.82 36.45 -1.58
N ALA A 656 -32.25 37.32 -0.75
CA ALA A 656 -32.76 37.61 0.57
C ALA A 656 -34.10 38.39 0.49
N LEU A 657 -35.16 37.85 1.10
CA LEU A 657 -36.51 38.43 1.10
C LEU A 657 -36.70 39.55 2.13
N ARG A 658 -35.78 39.62 3.10
CA ARG A 658 -35.74 40.60 4.20
C ARG A 658 -34.29 40.80 4.64
N ASP A 659 -34.04 41.88 5.37
CA ASP A 659 -32.75 42.08 6.01
C ASP A 659 -32.51 40.93 7.00
N THR A 660 -31.37 40.26 6.86
CA THR A 660 -31.00 39.10 7.69
C THR A 660 -29.49 39.05 7.86
N GLU A 661 -29.02 38.33 8.88
CA GLU A 661 -27.60 38.10 9.11
C GLU A 661 -27.37 36.66 9.56
N VAL A 662 -26.18 36.15 9.24
CA VAL A 662 -25.74 34.79 9.54
C VAL A 662 -24.34 34.84 10.12
N THR A 663 -23.99 33.85 10.94
CA THR A 663 -22.67 33.79 11.57
C THR A 663 -21.97 32.50 11.15
N ILE A 664 -20.84 32.62 10.46
CA ILE A 664 -20.01 31.48 10.06
C ILE A 664 -18.63 31.71 10.67
N ASP A 665 -18.17 30.79 11.51
CA ASP A 665 -16.85 30.86 12.16
C ASP A 665 -16.60 32.19 12.91
N GLY A 666 -17.62 32.65 13.64
CA GLY A 666 -17.59 33.92 14.37
C GLY A 666 -17.67 35.19 13.51
N ARG A 667 -17.76 35.08 12.17
CA ARG A 667 -17.92 36.21 11.26
C ARG A 667 -19.40 36.43 10.93
N VAL A 668 -19.87 37.66 11.15
CA VAL A 668 -21.24 38.08 10.79
C VAL A 668 -21.28 38.50 9.34
N ILE A 669 -22.06 37.80 8.52
CA ILE A 669 -22.37 38.16 7.14
C ILE A 669 -23.79 38.73 7.11
N ARG A 670 -23.95 39.93 6.58
CA ARG A 670 -25.25 40.61 6.45
C ARG A 670 -25.76 40.52 5.03
N PHE A 671 -27.08 40.36 4.92
CA PHE A 671 -27.82 40.40 3.67
C PHE A 671 -28.89 41.47 3.77
N ARG A 672 -28.90 42.41 2.83
CA ARG A 672 -30.03 43.35 2.67
C ARG A 672 -31.15 42.70 1.89
N LYS A 673 -32.39 43.11 2.12
CA LYS A 673 -33.53 42.71 1.28
C LYS A 673 -33.21 42.96 -0.20
N GLY A 674 -33.37 41.93 -1.03
CA GLY A 674 -33.09 41.93 -2.47
C GLY A 674 -31.63 41.60 -2.83
N GLU A 675 -30.72 41.48 -1.86
CA GLU A 675 -29.35 41.05 -2.11
C GLU A 675 -29.32 39.57 -2.49
N THR A 676 -28.47 39.22 -3.45
CA THR A 676 -28.39 37.86 -3.99
C THR A 676 -27.04 37.21 -3.74
N VAL A 677 -27.04 35.90 -3.46
CA VAL A 677 -25.88 35.03 -3.63
C VAL A 677 -26.00 34.37 -5.01
N HIS A 678 -25.04 34.62 -5.90
CA HIS A 678 -24.95 33.93 -7.19
C HIS A 678 -24.35 32.53 -6.96
N THR A 679 -25.12 31.49 -7.28
CA THR A 679 -24.79 30.11 -6.92
C THR A 679 -24.38 29.22 -8.10
N GLU A 680 -24.84 29.52 -9.33
CA GLU A 680 -24.52 28.72 -10.51
C GLU A 680 -24.63 29.54 -11.80
N ASN A 681 -23.79 29.20 -12.78
CA ASN A 681 -23.94 29.59 -14.17
C ASN A 681 -24.27 28.35 -15.00
N SER A 682 -25.05 28.50 -16.07
CA SER A 682 -25.17 27.48 -17.11
C SER A 682 -25.31 28.13 -18.49
N ARG A 683 -24.19 28.23 -19.21
CA ARG A 683 -24.09 28.82 -20.55
C ARG A 683 -24.81 28.00 -21.60
N LYS A 684 -25.23 28.71 -22.65
CA LYS A 684 -25.88 28.17 -23.83
C LYS A 684 -25.07 28.58 -25.05
N PHE A 685 -24.91 27.65 -25.97
CA PHE A 685 -23.95 27.74 -27.06
C PHE A 685 -24.65 27.85 -28.43
N THR A 686 -23.91 28.42 -29.38
CA THR A 686 -24.15 28.25 -30.82
C THR A 686 -23.07 27.35 -31.40
N GLU A 687 -23.31 26.77 -32.57
CA GLU A 687 -22.26 26.00 -33.27
C GLU A 687 -20.98 26.83 -33.46
N GLY A 688 -21.11 28.11 -33.83
CA GLY A 688 -19.98 29.04 -33.96
C GLY A 688 -19.16 29.15 -32.67
N SER A 689 -19.82 29.37 -31.53
CA SER A 689 -19.14 29.48 -30.24
C SER A 689 -18.44 28.18 -29.80
N VAL A 690 -18.98 27.01 -30.16
CA VAL A 690 -18.32 25.72 -29.87
C VAL A 690 -17.07 25.55 -30.75
N ARG A 691 -17.16 25.93 -32.03
CA ARG A 691 -16.01 25.89 -32.94
C ARG A 691 -14.89 26.83 -32.49
N GLU A 692 -15.23 28.02 -32.04
CA GLU A 692 -14.27 28.99 -31.49
C GLU A 692 -13.59 28.46 -30.22
N LEU A 693 -14.39 27.96 -29.26
CA LEU A 693 -13.88 27.38 -28.02
C LEU A 693 -12.96 26.17 -28.27
N ALA A 694 -13.39 25.25 -29.14
CA ALA A 694 -12.61 24.09 -29.52
C ALA A 694 -11.27 24.51 -30.17
N ALA A 695 -11.31 25.42 -31.14
CA ALA A 695 -10.11 25.90 -31.83
C ALA A 695 -9.13 26.60 -30.88
N ALA A 696 -9.61 27.41 -29.94
CA ALA A 696 -8.77 28.08 -28.94
C ALA A 696 -8.06 27.07 -28.01
N ALA A 697 -8.71 25.94 -27.72
CA ALA A 697 -8.16 24.84 -26.92
C ALA A 697 -7.31 23.84 -27.73
N GLY A 698 -7.14 24.07 -29.05
CA GLY A 698 -6.34 23.21 -29.93
C GLY A 698 -7.09 22.01 -30.52
N TRP A 699 -8.42 22.02 -30.49
CA TRP A 699 -9.26 20.97 -31.06
C TRP A 699 -9.91 21.39 -32.39
N THR A 700 -10.14 20.43 -33.28
CA THR A 700 -10.95 20.61 -34.49
C THR A 700 -12.32 19.96 -34.33
N VAL A 701 -13.40 20.69 -34.63
CA VAL A 701 -14.77 20.13 -34.62
C VAL A 701 -15.01 19.34 -35.91
N ALA A 702 -14.90 18.01 -35.83
CA ALA A 702 -15.10 17.09 -36.95
C ALA A 702 -16.57 16.80 -37.24
N ALA A 703 -17.43 16.83 -36.23
CA ALA A 703 -18.88 16.74 -36.40
C ALA A 703 -19.60 17.59 -35.35
N PHE A 704 -20.73 18.15 -35.72
CA PHE A 704 -21.62 18.87 -34.82
C PHE A 704 -23.06 18.47 -35.13
N GLU A 705 -23.73 17.86 -34.16
CA GLU A 705 -25.06 17.28 -34.34
C GLU A 705 -26.03 17.91 -33.36
N ALA A 706 -27.07 18.57 -33.87
CA ALA A 706 -28.13 19.14 -33.06
C ALA A 706 -29.29 18.15 -32.86
N GLY A 707 -29.84 18.13 -31.65
CA GLY A 707 -31.03 17.36 -31.29
C GLY A 707 -32.33 18.03 -31.71
N SER A 708 -33.45 17.34 -31.49
CA SER A 708 -34.79 17.92 -31.61
C SER A 708 -34.99 19.08 -30.63
N ALA A 709 -35.86 20.02 -30.99
CA ALA A 709 -36.25 21.09 -30.08
C ALA A 709 -36.94 20.52 -28.81
N PRO A 710 -36.67 21.08 -27.61
CA PRO A 710 -35.64 22.06 -27.29
C PRO A 710 -34.22 21.49 -27.44
N SER A 711 -33.40 22.12 -28.27
CA SER A 711 -32.20 21.51 -28.83
C SER A 711 -30.98 21.57 -27.91
N VAL A 712 -30.35 20.43 -27.71
CA VAL A 712 -28.95 20.31 -27.26
C VAL A 712 -28.09 19.89 -28.46
N ALA A 713 -26.77 19.94 -28.34
CA ALA A 713 -25.88 19.41 -29.36
C ALA A 713 -24.78 18.54 -28.76
N LEU A 714 -24.28 17.61 -29.58
CA LEU A 714 -23.05 16.90 -29.36
C LEU A 714 -22.04 17.32 -30.43
N ALA A 715 -20.83 17.64 -30.01
CA ALA A 715 -19.71 17.89 -30.90
C ALA A 715 -18.68 16.77 -30.76
N LEU A 716 -18.20 16.24 -31.89
CA LEU A 716 -17.05 15.35 -31.93
C LEU A 716 -15.82 16.19 -32.29
N LEU A 717 -14.87 16.26 -31.36
CA LEU A 717 -13.63 17.00 -31.50
C LEU A 717 -12.47 16.03 -31.79
N GLU A 718 -11.47 16.51 -32.54
CA GLU A 718 -10.22 15.80 -32.83
C GLU A 718 -9.02 16.66 -32.41
N ALA A 719 -8.05 16.04 -31.75
CA ALA A 719 -6.86 16.68 -31.22
C ALA A 719 -5.87 17.14 -32.30
#